data_AF-A0A8C2NZ47-F1
#
_entry.id   AF-A0A8C2NZ47-F1
#
_cell.length_a   1.000
_cell.length_b   1.000
_cell.length_c   1.000
_cell.angle_alpha   90.00
_cell.angle_beta   90.00
_cell.angle_gamma   90.00
#
_symmetry.space_group_name_H-M   'P 1'
#
loop_
_entity.id
_entity.type
_entity.pdbx_description
1 polymer ?
#
loop_
_entity_poly.entity_id
_entity_poly.type
_entity_poly.pdbx_seq_one_letter_code
_entity_poly.pdbx_strand_id
1 'polypeptide(L)'
;MATPSRKTSTQSPLASKRALMSDPSSEVPSKKKSSVPPAAPPPLPSSGPFVEGSIVLSPGPHLNMIIGANGTGKSSIVCAICLGLAGKPAFMGRADKVGFFVKRGCSKGMVEIELFRTSGNLVITREIDVAKNQSLWFINKKSANQKIVEEQVAALNIQVGNLCQFLPQESACSAGGAGLIPGLERAPGGGHGNPPQYSCLKNTSCKQKTEYLEKMIQRNERYKQDVDRFYERKRHLDLIEMLEAKRPWVEYENVRQEYEEVKLARDQAKEEVRKLKESQIPITERIEEMERQRHILEARIKEKASAIKETSQKCKHKQDVIERKDKQIEELQQALTVKQNEEHDRQRRISNTRKMIEDLQNELKTTESCENLQPQIDAVTNDLRRVQDEKALCESEMIDKRRERETLEKEKRNNKNAKYIENHIPSNDLRAFVFENQEDMEVFLKEVRDNKKLRVNAVIAPKNSYAEKYHIHEVPVGTERTREKIERVIQETRLKQIYTAEEKYVVKTSFYSNKVISSNTSLKVAQFLTVTVDLEQRRHLEEQLKEINRKLQAVESGLIALRETNKHLEHKDNELRQKKKELLERKTKKRQLEQKISSKLGSLKLMEQDTCNLEEEERKASTKIKEINVQKAKLVTELTNLIKNCTALHIQKVDLILQNTTVISEKNKLESDYIATSSQLRITEQHFIELDENRQRLLQKCKELMKRARQVCNLGAEQTVPQEYQTQVPTIPNGHNSSPPMAFQDLPNTLDEIDALLTEERSRVVEEYTKREEEIEQLTEELKIKKVELEKYRENISQVKERWLNPLKELVEKINEKFIDLHTENEEDYDKYGIRIRVKFRSSTQLHELTPHHQSGGERSVSTMLYLMALQELNRCPFRVVDEINQGMDPINERRVFEMVVNTACKENTSQYFFITPKLLQNLPYSEKMTVLFVYNGPHMLEPNRWNLKAFQRRRRRITFTQPSQ
;
A
#
# COMPACT_ATOMS: atom_id res chain seq x y z
N MET A 1 17.07 -10.96 3.31
CA MET A 1 17.90 -10.24 4.29
C MET A 1 17.71 -8.75 3.99
N ALA A 2 17.14 -7.86 4.79
CA ALA A 2 16.55 -7.85 6.13
C ALA A 2 15.57 -6.64 6.11
N THR A 3 14.26 -6.77 6.40
CA THR A 3 13.56 -6.40 7.68
C THR A 3 14.45 -5.88 8.83
N PRO A 4 13.95 -5.11 9.84
CA PRO A 4 12.59 -5.20 10.43
C PRO A 4 11.98 -3.87 10.95
N SER A 5 10.66 -3.75 11.12
CA SER A 5 9.90 -3.99 12.38
C SER A 5 8.82 -2.89 12.44
N ARG A 6 7.62 -2.98 13.06
CA ARG A 6 6.93 -3.96 13.89
C ARG A 6 5.45 -3.50 14.04
N LYS A 7 4.53 -4.47 14.11
CA LYS A 7 3.38 -4.61 15.03
C LYS A 7 2.05 -3.83 14.86
N THR A 8 1.01 -4.67 14.69
CA THR A 8 -0.31 -4.74 15.39
C THR A 8 -1.34 -3.62 15.12
N SER A 9 -2.65 -3.83 15.03
CA SER A 9 -3.56 -4.91 15.44
C SER A 9 -4.91 -4.73 14.73
N THR A 10 -5.67 -5.82 14.75
CA THR A 10 -7.04 -6.05 14.29
C THR A 10 -8.13 -5.20 14.97
N GLN A 11 -9.30 -5.15 14.28
CA GLN A 11 -10.67 -4.87 14.74
C GLN A 11 -11.20 -3.42 14.73
N SER A 12 -12.14 -3.20 13.81
CA SER A 12 -13.34 -2.36 13.93
C SER A 12 -14.50 -3.17 14.55
N PRO A 13 -15.70 -2.62 14.79
CA PRO A 13 -16.11 -1.22 15.05
C PRO A 13 -16.98 -1.09 16.33
N LEU A 14 -17.25 0.13 16.81
CA LEU A 14 -18.56 0.61 17.33
C LEU A 14 -18.41 1.84 18.24
N ALA A 15 -19.18 2.88 17.94
CA ALA A 15 -19.83 3.82 18.88
C ALA A 15 -20.52 4.91 18.03
N SER A 16 -21.70 5.45 18.34
CA SER A 16 -22.65 5.22 19.42
C SER A 16 -23.83 6.20 19.20
N LYS A 17 -24.99 5.85 19.77
CA LYS A 17 -26.05 6.68 20.40
C LYS A 17 -27.38 5.96 20.12
N ARG A 18 -28.09 5.39 21.09
CA ARG A 18 -28.45 5.93 22.41
C ARG A 18 -28.69 4.81 23.45
N ALA A 19 -28.25 5.14 24.66
CA ALA A 19 -28.46 4.60 26.02
C ALA A 19 -29.93 4.19 26.33
N LEU A 20 -30.20 3.00 26.92
CA LEU A 20 -30.32 2.65 28.38
C LEU A 20 -31.72 3.01 28.97
N MET A 21 -32.47 2.28 29.83
CA MET A 21 -32.33 1.10 30.72
C MET A 21 -33.74 0.48 31.01
N SER A 22 -33.90 -0.84 31.09
CA SER A 22 -34.25 -1.74 32.24
C SER A 22 -35.45 -1.44 33.19
N ASP A 23 -36.32 -2.47 33.31
CA ASP A 23 -37.39 -2.86 34.30
C ASP A 23 -37.16 -2.55 35.81
N PRO A 24 -38.02 -2.99 36.78
CA PRO A 24 -39.49 -2.92 37.02
C PRO A 24 -39.83 -2.40 38.46
N SER A 25 -41.07 -2.65 38.98
CA SER A 25 -41.61 -2.47 40.38
C SER A 25 -42.11 -1.05 40.77
N SER A 26 -43.16 -0.77 41.58
CA SER A 26 -44.17 -1.49 42.39
C SER A 26 -45.21 -0.48 42.96
N GLU A 27 -46.33 -0.99 43.50
CA GLU A 27 -47.20 -0.43 44.58
C GLU A 27 -48.55 0.32 44.30
N VAL A 28 -49.59 -0.33 44.87
CA VAL A 28 -51.03 -0.10 45.17
C VAL A 28 -51.22 1.06 46.23
N PRO A 29 -52.38 1.49 46.82
CA PRO A 29 -53.77 0.95 46.80
C PRO A 29 -55.02 1.88 47.01
N SER A 30 -56.21 1.21 47.05
CA SER A 30 -57.41 1.42 47.92
C SER A 30 -58.61 2.21 47.34
N LYS A 31 -59.89 1.76 47.45
CA LYS A 31 -60.73 1.49 48.66
C LYS A 31 -61.98 0.61 48.32
N LYS A 32 -62.23 -0.52 49.03
CA LYS A 32 -63.20 -0.77 50.17
C LYS A 32 -64.65 -1.10 49.73
N LYS A 33 -65.39 -2.14 50.19
CA LYS A 33 -65.56 -2.90 51.49
C LYS A 33 -66.05 -4.35 51.18
N SER A 34 -65.51 -5.45 51.73
CA SER A 34 -65.76 -6.15 53.04
C SER A 34 -67.22 -6.54 53.32
N SER A 35 -67.62 -7.75 53.76
CA SER A 35 -66.97 -8.70 54.70
C SER A 35 -67.62 -10.11 54.76
N VAL A 36 -66.80 -11.05 55.26
CA VAL A 36 -66.84 -12.52 55.57
C VAL A 36 -67.97 -13.02 56.52
N PRO A 37 -68.30 -14.35 56.54
CA PRO A 37 -69.36 -15.00 57.35
C PRO A 37 -68.89 -15.51 58.74
N PRO A 38 -69.78 -16.07 59.60
CA PRO A 38 -69.59 -17.46 60.08
C PRO A 38 -70.86 -18.26 60.47
N ALA A 39 -70.61 -19.48 60.98
CA ALA A 39 -71.40 -20.69 61.18
C ALA A 39 -72.56 -20.77 62.21
N ALA A 40 -73.46 -21.74 61.95
CA ALA A 40 -74.28 -22.65 62.78
C ALA A 40 -75.14 -22.18 63.98
N PRO A 41 -76.36 -22.76 64.11
CA PRO A 41 -76.70 -23.48 65.37
C PRO A 41 -77.59 -24.75 65.17
N PRO A 42 -77.66 -25.67 66.17
CA PRO A 42 -78.67 -26.75 66.29
C PRO A 42 -79.75 -26.42 67.39
N PRO A 43 -80.65 -27.33 67.85
CA PRO A 43 -81.91 -27.81 67.24
C PRO A 43 -83.22 -27.69 68.11
N LEU A 44 -84.41 -27.88 67.48
CA LEU A 44 -85.75 -28.40 67.98
C LEU A 44 -86.56 -27.59 69.05
N PRO A 45 -87.89 -27.83 69.35
CA PRO A 45 -88.93 -28.76 68.81
C PRO A 45 -90.42 -28.23 68.64
N SER A 46 -91.23 -29.02 67.90
CA SER A 46 -92.69 -29.41 67.97
C SER A 46 -93.86 -28.51 68.46
N SER A 47 -94.96 -28.42 67.66
CA SER A 47 -96.37 -28.85 67.98
C SER A 47 -97.43 -28.30 66.97
N GLY A 48 -98.58 -28.99 66.82
CA GLY A 48 -99.57 -28.91 65.71
C GLY A 48 -100.74 -27.88 65.77
N PRO A 49 -101.94 -28.14 65.18
CA PRO A 49 -102.55 -27.33 64.10
C PRO A 49 -103.82 -26.51 64.46
N PHE A 50 -104.18 -25.51 63.62
CA PHE A 50 -105.52 -24.86 63.57
C PHE A 50 -105.83 -24.33 62.14
N VAL A 51 -107.04 -24.55 61.60
CA VAL A 51 -107.51 -24.10 60.26
C VAL A 51 -108.92 -23.50 60.35
N GLU A 52 -109.12 -22.25 59.93
CA GLU A 52 -110.42 -21.55 59.83
C GLU A 52 -110.87 -21.45 58.35
N GLY A 53 -112.14 -21.78 58.06
CA GLY A 53 -112.85 -21.36 56.82
C GLY A 53 -113.02 -22.36 55.66
N SER A 54 -113.47 -23.60 55.91
CA SER A 54 -113.76 -24.59 54.84
C SER A 54 -115.20 -24.53 54.30
N ILE A 55 -115.36 -24.72 52.98
CA ILE A 55 -116.66 -24.87 52.28
C ILE A 55 -116.66 -26.19 51.53
N VAL A 56 -117.74 -26.98 51.64
CA VAL A 56 -117.93 -28.26 50.92
C VAL A 56 -119.13 -28.15 49.99
N LEU A 57 -118.95 -28.48 48.70
CA LEU A 57 -119.98 -28.47 47.68
C LEU A 57 -120.27 -29.90 47.19
N SER A 58 -121.53 -30.32 47.24
CA SER A 58 -121.97 -31.63 46.74
C SER A 58 -122.94 -31.47 45.56
N PRO A 59 -122.43 -31.45 44.31
CA PRO A 59 -123.27 -31.33 43.12
C PRO A 59 -124.02 -32.62 42.78
N GLY A 60 -125.16 -32.49 42.09
CA GLY A 60 -125.88 -33.61 41.48
C GLY A 60 -125.27 -34.07 40.15
N PRO A 61 -125.68 -35.23 39.61
CA PRO A 61 -125.03 -35.88 38.48
C PRO A 61 -125.28 -35.22 37.11
N HIS A 62 -126.30 -34.37 36.98
CA HIS A 62 -126.71 -33.76 35.71
C HIS A 62 -126.49 -32.24 35.73
N LEU A 63 -127.54 -31.42 35.64
CA LEU A 63 -127.42 -29.96 35.60
C LEU A 63 -127.35 -29.38 37.01
N ASN A 64 -126.25 -28.70 37.31
CA ASN A 64 -125.99 -28.00 38.56
C ASN A 64 -126.03 -26.50 38.31
N MET A 65 -127.05 -25.81 38.82
CA MET A 65 -127.19 -24.37 38.69
C MET A 65 -126.68 -23.69 39.96
N ILE A 66 -125.58 -22.93 39.85
CA ILE A 66 -124.98 -22.19 40.97
C ILE A 66 -125.41 -20.73 40.87
N ILE A 67 -126.15 -20.25 41.89
CA ILE A 67 -126.79 -18.92 41.89
C ILE A 67 -126.34 -18.12 43.11
N GLY A 68 -126.11 -16.82 42.92
CA GLY A 68 -125.75 -15.88 43.99
C GLY A 68 -125.53 -14.46 43.47
N ALA A 69 -125.63 -13.44 44.33
CA ALA A 69 -125.38 -12.06 43.92
C ALA A 69 -123.92 -11.84 43.48
N ASN A 70 -123.63 -10.79 42.70
CA ASN A 70 -122.26 -10.44 42.32
C ASN A 70 -121.40 -10.21 43.57
N GLY A 71 -120.17 -10.72 43.58
CA GLY A 71 -119.26 -10.61 44.71
C GLY A 71 -119.44 -11.64 45.83
N THR A 72 -120.42 -12.57 45.78
CA THR A 72 -120.61 -13.59 46.84
C THR A 72 -119.66 -14.78 46.78
N GLY A 73 -118.73 -14.81 45.81
CA GLY A 73 -117.75 -15.90 45.66
C GLY A 73 -118.16 -17.02 44.69
N LYS A 74 -119.20 -16.83 43.86
CA LYS A 74 -119.64 -17.82 42.84
C LYS A 74 -118.51 -18.31 41.94
N SER A 75 -117.84 -17.39 41.25
CA SER A 75 -116.76 -17.75 40.34
C SER A 75 -115.52 -18.27 41.07
N SER A 76 -115.39 -18.05 42.38
CA SER A 76 -114.34 -18.69 43.18
C SER A 76 -114.48 -20.23 43.17
N ILE A 77 -115.70 -20.76 42.99
CA ILE A 77 -115.95 -22.19 42.82
C ILE A 77 -115.40 -22.68 41.48
N VAL A 78 -115.63 -21.95 40.38
CA VAL A 78 -115.03 -22.24 39.06
C VAL A 78 -113.52 -22.24 39.15
N CYS A 79 -112.98 -21.21 39.80
CA CYS A 79 -111.55 -21.08 40.00
C CYS A 79 -110.99 -22.24 40.82
N ALA A 80 -111.69 -22.68 41.87
CA ALA A 80 -111.29 -23.84 42.65
C ALA A 80 -111.31 -25.12 41.80
N ILE A 81 -112.36 -25.37 41.01
CA ILE A 81 -112.45 -26.55 40.12
C ILE A 81 -111.31 -26.52 39.09
N CYS A 82 -111.11 -25.40 38.41
CA CYS A 82 -110.05 -25.24 37.40
C CYS A 82 -108.65 -25.40 38.02
N LEU A 83 -108.37 -24.74 39.16
CA LEU A 83 -107.08 -24.82 39.83
C LEU A 83 -106.83 -26.20 40.45
N GLY A 84 -107.84 -26.89 40.97
CA GLY A 84 -107.71 -28.23 41.54
C GLY A 84 -107.51 -29.32 40.47
N LEU A 85 -107.91 -29.07 39.23
CA LEU A 85 -107.71 -29.99 38.09
C LEU A 85 -106.46 -29.64 37.26
N ALA A 86 -105.49 -28.96 37.85
CA ALA A 86 -104.25 -28.52 37.21
C ALA A 86 -104.43 -27.54 36.02
N GLY A 87 -105.51 -26.77 36.01
CA GLY A 87 -105.70 -25.65 35.08
C GLY A 87 -104.69 -24.52 35.31
N LYS A 88 -104.28 -23.87 34.21
CA LYS A 88 -103.37 -22.71 34.25
C LYS A 88 -104.11 -21.47 34.76
N PRO A 89 -103.54 -20.67 35.69
CA PRO A 89 -104.18 -19.46 36.22
C PRO A 89 -104.62 -18.46 35.13
N ALA A 90 -103.78 -18.28 34.10
CA ALA A 90 -104.04 -17.38 32.98
C ALA A 90 -105.33 -17.69 32.19
N PHE A 91 -105.77 -18.96 32.18
CA PHE A 91 -106.99 -19.36 31.45
C PHE A 91 -108.26 -18.69 31.97
N MET A 92 -108.26 -18.28 33.24
CA MET A 92 -109.44 -17.68 33.87
C MET A 92 -109.49 -16.16 33.76
N GLY A 93 -108.47 -15.51 33.18
CA GLY A 93 -108.41 -14.05 32.95
C GLY A 93 -108.28 -13.18 34.21
N ARG A 94 -108.27 -13.77 35.42
CA ARG A 94 -108.43 -13.05 36.69
C ARG A 94 -107.12 -12.77 37.45
N ALA A 95 -106.15 -13.67 37.40
CA ALA A 95 -104.85 -13.49 38.06
C ALA A 95 -103.79 -14.47 37.51
N ASP A 96 -102.54 -14.01 37.41
CA ASP A 96 -101.44 -14.80 36.83
C ASP A 96 -100.75 -15.75 37.84
N LYS A 97 -100.86 -15.45 39.14
CA LYS A 97 -100.19 -16.19 40.22
C LYS A 97 -101.20 -16.93 41.09
N VAL A 98 -100.88 -18.18 41.42
CA VAL A 98 -101.75 -19.07 42.21
C VAL A 98 -102.01 -18.55 43.63
N GLY A 99 -101.04 -17.87 44.25
CA GLY A 99 -101.20 -17.30 45.59
C GLY A 99 -102.28 -16.22 45.68
N PHE A 100 -102.62 -15.54 44.57
CA PHE A 100 -103.67 -14.51 44.56
C PHE A 100 -105.10 -15.06 44.62
N PHE A 101 -105.28 -16.37 44.45
CA PHE A 101 -106.59 -17.02 44.61
C PHE A 101 -106.93 -17.39 46.06
N VAL A 102 -106.00 -17.21 47.00
CA VAL A 102 -106.22 -17.44 48.43
C VAL A 102 -106.80 -16.17 49.07
N LYS A 103 -107.77 -16.33 49.98
CA LYS A 103 -108.41 -15.22 50.70
C LYS A 103 -107.36 -14.35 51.42
N ARG A 104 -107.43 -13.03 51.24
CA ARG A 104 -106.49 -12.08 51.86
C ARG A 104 -106.46 -12.25 53.39
N GLY A 105 -105.25 -12.32 53.95
CA GLY A 105 -105.01 -12.56 55.38
C GLY A 105 -104.69 -14.02 55.74
N CYS A 106 -104.93 -14.98 54.84
CA CYS A 106 -104.56 -16.38 55.03
C CYS A 106 -103.20 -16.68 54.38
N SER A 107 -102.33 -17.40 55.08
CA SER A 107 -100.99 -17.78 54.58
C SER A 107 -101.00 -19.01 53.66
N LYS A 108 -102.04 -19.85 53.77
CA LYS A 108 -102.23 -21.07 52.98
C LYS A 108 -103.68 -21.23 52.53
N GLY A 109 -103.90 -21.86 51.39
CA GLY A 109 -105.21 -22.27 50.89
C GLY A 109 -105.20 -23.73 50.42
N MET A 110 -106.33 -24.42 50.50
CA MET A 110 -106.45 -25.83 50.12
C MET A 110 -107.70 -26.02 49.26
N VAL A 111 -107.57 -26.78 48.17
CA VAL A 111 -108.67 -27.22 47.32
C VAL A 111 -108.62 -28.74 47.22
N GLU A 112 -109.74 -29.41 47.50
CA GLU A 112 -109.89 -30.85 47.35
C GLU A 112 -111.07 -31.14 46.42
N ILE A 113 -110.85 -31.98 45.40
CA ILE A 113 -111.85 -32.38 44.42
C ILE A 113 -111.90 -33.90 44.39
N GLU A 114 -113.08 -34.45 44.68
CA GLU A 114 -113.37 -35.87 44.51
C GLU A 114 -114.10 -36.10 43.19
N LEU A 115 -113.52 -36.95 42.34
CA LEU A 115 -114.07 -37.34 41.05
C LEU A 115 -114.51 -38.80 41.09
N PHE A 116 -115.77 -39.06 40.75
CA PHE A 116 -116.30 -40.41 40.65
C PHE A 116 -115.69 -41.17 39.46
N ARG A 117 -115.22 -42.40 39.69
CA ARG A 117 -114.79 -43.35 38.63
C ARG A 117 -115.34 -44.74 38.95
N THR A 118 -115.63 -45.53 37.92
CA THR A 118 -116.08 -46.93 38.08
C THR A 118 -115.06 -47.82 38.79
N SER A 119 -113.76 -47.47 38.76
CA SER A 119 -112.67 -48.17 39.44
C SER A 119 -112.32 -47.63 40.84
N GLY A 120 -113.10 -46.68 41.36
CA GLY A 120 -112.90 -46.03 42.67
C GLY A 120 -112.62 -44.53 42.55
N ASN A 121 -113.16 -43.73 43.48
CA ASN A 121 -113.10 -42.28 43.41
C ASN A 121 -111.66 -41.76 43.45
N LEU A 122 -111.37 -40.77 42.62
CA LEU A 122 -110.10 -40.06 42.61
C LEU A 122 -110.21 -38.77 43.41
N VAL A 123 -109.45 -38.66 44.50
CA VAL A 123 -109.38 -37.43 45.30
C VAL A 123 -108.10 -36.67 44.94
N ILE A 124 -108.25 -35.48 44.39
CA ILE A 124 -107.14 -34.57 44.06
C ILE A 124 -107.15 -33.42 45.06
N THR A 125 -106.04 -33.24 45.75
CA THR A 125 -105.87 -32.19 46.74
C THR A 125 -104.71 -31.28 46.33
N ARG A 126 -104.96 -29.97 46.30
CA ARG A 126 -103.97 -28.94 46.02
C ARG A 126 -103.85 -28.00 47.21
N GLU A 127 -102.66 -27.90 47.77
CA GLU A 127 -102.33 -26.92 48.81
C GLU A 127 -101.50 -25.78 48.20
N ILE A 128 -101.85 -24.54 48.51
CA ILE A 128 -101.24 -23.33 47.97
C ILE A 128 -100.65 -22.55 49.13
N ASP A 129 -99.35 -22.28 49.07
CA ASP A 129 -98.62 -21.43 50.01
C ASP A 129 -98.46 -20.02 49.40
N VAL A 130 -99.02 -19.01 50.05
CA VAL A 130 -99.07 -17.64 49.53
C VAL A 130 -97.70 -16.97 49.58
N ALA A 131 -96.90 -17.21 50.63
CA ALA A 131 -95.61 -16.56 50.81
C ALA A 131 -94.56 -17.04 49.80
N LYS A 132 -94.59 -18.34 49.48
CA LYS A 132 -93.68 -18.94 48.50
C LYS A 132 -94.22 -18.91 47.07
N ASN A 133 -95.52 -18.62 46.90
CA ASN A 133 -96.25 -18.75 45.64
C ASN A 133 -96.05 -20.14 45.00
N GLN A 134 -96.00 -21.17 45.83
CA GLN A 134 -95.79 -22.57 45.45
C GLN A 134 -97.05 -23.38 45.76
N SER A 135 -97.34 -24.40 44.95
CA SER A 135 -98.43 -25.33 45.21
C SER A 135 -97.94 -26.76 45.34
N LEU A 136 -98.38 -27.45 46.39
CA LEU A 136 -98.19 -28.87 46.63
C LEU A 136 -99.42 -29.64 46.13
N TRP A 137 -99.18 -30.82 45.60
CA TRP A 137 -100.22 -31.66 45.00
C TRP A 137 -100.26 -33.02 45.67
N PHE A 138 -101.47 -33.53 45.88
CA PHE A 138 -101.70 -34.86 46.42
C PHE A 138 -102.79 -35.56 45.61
N ILE A 139 -102.61 -36.86 45.37
CA ILE A 139 -103.60 -37.73 44.78
C ILE A 139 -103.88 -38.84 45.78
N ASN A 140 -105.14 -39.01 46.18
CA ASN A 140 -105.55 -39.96 47.23
C ASN A 140 -104.68 -39.83 48.48
N LYS A 141 -104.43 -38.59 48.92
CA LYS A 141 -103.57 -38.20 50.06
C LYS A 141 -102.07 -38.51 49.92
N LYS A 142 -101.59 -39.00 48.77
CA LYS A 142 -100.16 -39.21 48.49
C LYS A 142 -99.58 -38.04 47.70
N SER A 143 -98.40 -37.56 48.11
CA SER A 143 -97.71 -36.47 47.41
C SER A 143 -97.46 -36.83 45.95
N ALA A 144 -97.79 -35.91 45.04
CA ALA A 144 -97.68 -36.08 43.60
C ALA A 144 -97.10 -34.82 42.96
N ASN A 145 -96.54 -34.97 41.76
CA ASN A 145 -96.17 -33.82 40.93
C ASN A 145 -97.34 -33.39 40.06
N GLN A 146 -97.39 -32.10 39.69
CA GLN A 146 -98.45 -31.56 38.82
C GLN A 146 -98.66 -32.38 37.54
N LYS A 147 -97.58 -32.84 36.89
CA LYS A 147 -97.67 -33.67 35.67
C LYS A 147 -98.48 -34.95 35.86
N ILE A 148 -98.35 -35.61 37.03
CA ILE A 148 -99.09 -36.83 37.35
C ILE A 148 -100.58 -36.51 37.51
N VAL A 149 -100.89 -35.36 38.13
CA VAL A 149 -102.28 -34.87 38.23
C VAL A 149 -102.83 -34.60 36.82
N GLU A 150 -102.08 -33.92 35.96
CA GLU A 150 -102.45 -33.64 34.56
C GLU A 150 -102.71 -34.93 33.77
N GLU A 151 -101.88 -35.97 33.93
CA GLU A 151 -102.06 -37.28 33.30
C GLU A 151 -103.33 -37.99 33.81
N GLN A 152 -103.59 -37.97 35.13
CA GLN A 152 -104.80 -38.57 35.71
C GLN A 152 -106.08 -37.84 35.31
N VAL A 153 -106.03 -36.51 35.21
CA VAL A 153 -107.13 -35.67 34.74
C VAL A 153 -107.38 -35.92 33.24
N ALA A 154 -106.32 -35.99 32.43
CA ALA A 154 -106.40 -36.31 31.01
C ALA A 154 -106.95 -37.73 30.75
N ALA A 155 -106.60 -38.70 31.58
CA ALA A 155 -107.13 -40.07 31.49
C ALA A 155 -108.65 -40.15 31.72
N LEU A 156 -109.26 -39.15 32.37
CA LEU A 156 -110.71 -39.03 32.51
C LEU A 156 -111.38 -38.25 31.37
N ASN A 157 -110.63 -37.91 30.32
CA ASN A 157 -111.05 -36.98 29.27
C ASN A 157 -111.46 -35.60 29.81
N ILE A 158 -110.87 -35.16 30.92
CA ILE A 158 -111.04 -33.79 31.43
C ILE A 158 -109.95 -32.92 30.79
N GLN A 159 -110.37 -31.90 30.06
CA GLN A 159 -109.52 -30.95 29.37
C GLN A 159 -109.83 -29.54 29.86
N VAL A 160 -109.11 -29.10 30.91
CA VAL A 160 -109.38 -27.82 31.57
C VAL A 160 -109.15 -26.61 30.64
N GLY A 161 -108.24 -26.73 29.66
CA GLY A 161 -107.98 -25.68 28.66
C GLY A 161 -108.89 -25.69 27.43
N ASN A 162 -109.84 -26.62 27.34
CA ASN A 162 -110.77 -26.70 26.21
C ASN A 162 -111.98 -25.78 26.46
N LEU A 163 -112.19 -24.77 25.61
CA LEU A 163 -113.32 -23.83 25.69
C LEU A 163 -114.70 -24.52 25.60
N CYS A 164 -114.77 -25.71 24.99
CA CYS A 164 -116.00 -26.51 24.96
C CYS A 164 -116.31 -27.18 26.32
N GLN A 165 -115.34 -27.25 27.24
CA GLN A 165 -115.50 -27.86 28.55
C GLN A 165 -115.54 -26.83 29.69
N PHE A 166 -114.65 -25.83 29.65
CA PHE A 166 -114.70 -24.67 30.56
C PHE A 166 -114.92 -23.42 29.73
N LEU A 167 -116.05 -22.76 29.95
CA LEU A 167 -116.38 -21.50 29.29
C LEU A 167 -116.37 -20.36 30.34
N PRO A 168 -115.22 -19.69 30.54
CA PRO A 168 -115.13 -18.57 31.47
C PRO A 168 -115.77 -17.31 30.87
N GLN A 169 -116.27 -16.44 31.76
CA GLN A 169 -116.99 -15.20 31.44
C GLN A 169 -116.34 -14.34 30.35
N GLU A 170 -115.02 -14.11 30.39
CA GLU A 170 -114.33 -13.19 29.48
C GLU A 170 -114.08 -13.77 28.07
N SER A 171 -114.15 -15.10 27.90
CA SER A 171 -113.91 -15.75 26.61
C SER A 171 -115.15 -15.81 25.71
N ALA A 172 -116.35 -15.62 26.25
CA ALA A 172 -117.60 -15.68 25.48
C ALA A 172 -117.83 -14.45 24.56
N CYS A 173 -117.27 -13.28 24.90
CA CYS A 173 -117.43 -12.04 24.13
C CYS A 173 -116.26 -11.73 23.18
N SER A 174 -115.10 -12.38 23.35
CA SER A 174 -113.85 -12.11 22.61
C SER A 174 -113.58 -13.10 21.47
N ALA A 175 -114.38 -14.16 21.32
CA ALA A 175 -114.16 -15.25 20.36
C ALA A 175 -114.65 -14.96 18.92
N GLY A 176 -114.47 -13.74 18.42
CA GLY A 176 -114.81 -13.35 17.05
C GLY A 176 -113.56 -13.20 16.18
N GLY A 177 -113.10 -14.29 15.56
CA GLY A 177 -112.02 -14.32 14.57
C GLY A 177 -110.95 -15.39 14.85
N ALA A 178 -110.84 -16.40 13.97
CA ALA A 178 -109.75 -17.39 13.83
C ALA A 178 -109.30 -18.23 15.05
N GLY A 179 -109.85 -18.04 16.25
CA GLY A 179 -109.37 -18.67 17.49
C GLY A 179 -110.07 -19.97 17.96
N LEU A 180 -111.07 -20.49 17.24
CA LEU A 180 -111.95 -21.57 17.72
C LEU A 180 -111.64 -22.99 17.20
N ILE A 181 -110.43 -23.23 16.68
CA ILE A 181 -110.05 -24.51 16.08
C ILE A 181 -109.36 -25.54 17.03
N PRO A 182 -108.77 -25.20 18.21
CA PRO A 182 -108.05 -26.21 19.00
C PRO A 182 -108.93 -27.34 19.59
N GLY A 183 -110.27 -27.17 19.60
CA GLY A 183 -111.21 -28.13 20.18
C GLY A 183 -111.71 -29.22 19.23
N LEU A 184 -111.37 -29.15 17.94
CA LEU A 184 -111.89 -30.06 16.90
C LEU A 184 -110.93 -31.21 16.55
N GLU A 185 -109.64 -31.06 16.87
CA GLU A 185 -108.59 -32.07 16.60
C GLU A 185 -108.65 -33.30 17.53
N ARG A 186 -109.64 -33.41 18.44
CA ARG A 186 -109.75 -34.51 19.44
C ARG A 186 -111.18 -35.02 19.70
N ALA A 187 -112.04 -35.06 18.68
CA ALA A 187 -113.33 -35.76 18.77
C ALA A 187 -113.14 -37.29 18.58
N PRO A 188 -113.74 -38.16 19.42
CA PRO A 188 -113.50 -39.61 19.39
C PRO A 188 -114.43 -40.30 18.39
N GLY A 189 -113.86 -40.86 17.32
CA GLY A 189 -114.61 -41.65 16.34
C GLY A 189 -113.71 -42.22 15.24
N GLY A 190 -112.87 -43.19 15.59
CA GLY A 190 -111.99 -43.89 14.65
C GLY A 190 -110.94 -44.67 15.43
N GLY A 191 -111.18 -45.97 15.60
CA GLY A 191 -110.39 -46.84 16.46
C GLY A 191 -108.96 -47.10 15.97
N HIS A 192 -108.09 -47.29 16.95
CA HIS A 192 -106.84 -48.06 16.91
C HIS A 192 -105.79 -47.72 15.83
N GLY A 193 -104.91 -46.79 16.19
CA GLY A 193 -103.52 -46.73 15.75
C GLY A 193 -102.68 -45.95 16.77
N ASN A 194 -101.66 -46.59 17.33
CA ASN A 194 -100.78 -46.07 18.39
C ASN A 194 -100.24 -44.64 18.15
N PRO A 195 -100.03 -43.80 19.19
CA PRO A 195 -99.40 -42.49 19.06
C PRO A 195 -97.87 -42.64 19.22
N PRO A 196 -97.07 -42.49 18.14
CA PRO A 196 -96.21 -41.32 18.07
C PRO A 196 -95.90 -40.94 16.60
N GLN A 197 -96.79 -40.21 15.92
CA GLN A 197 -96.45 -39.65 14.61
C GLN A 197 -97.05 -38.27 14.32
N TYR A 198 -97.50 -37.57 15.36
CA TYR A 198 -98.10 -36.23 15.23
C TYR A 198 -97.51 -35.21 16.21
N SER A 199 -96.20 -35.32 16.47
CA SER A 199 -95.38 -34.30 17.13
C SER A 199 -94.44 -33.55 16.17
N CYS A 200 -94.47 -33.87 14.86
CA CYS A 200 -93.59 -33.25 13.86
C CYS A 200 -94.07 -31.88 13.35
N LEU A 201 -95.23 -31.37 13.82
CA LEU A 201 -95.85 -30.15 13.27
C LEU A 201 -96.14 -29.02 14.28
N LYS A 202 -95.85 -29.15 15.58
CA LYS A 202 -95.89 -28.00 16.51
C LYS A 202 -94.73 -28.02 17.51
N ASN A 203 -93.80 -27.07 17.29
CA ASN A 203 -92.80 -26.51 18.22
C ASN A 203 -91.60 -27.38 18.66
N THR A 204 -90.58 -27.42 17.79
CA THR A 204 -89.12 -27.25 18.12
C THR A 204 -88.23 -27.15 16.87
N SER A 205 -88.76 -27.43 15.66
CA SER A 205 -87.97 -27.36 14.42
C SER A 205 -87.85 -25.95 13.80
N CYS A 206 -88.79 -25.03 14.05
CA CYS A 206 -88.77 -23.71 13.41
C CYS A 206 -87.65 -22.79 13.88
N LYS A 207 -87.26 -22.80 15.17
CA LYS A 207 -86.15 -21.94 15.65
C LYS A 207 -84.78 -22.40 15.14
N GLN A 208 -84.55 -23.71 15.08
CA GLN A 208 -83.33 -24.28 14.47
C GLN A 208 -83.30 -24.11 12.95
N LYS A 209 -84.48 -24.07 12.29
CA LYS A 209 -84.58 -23.85 10.84
C LYS A 209 -84.53 -22.38 10.43
N THR A 210 -84.97 -21.43 11.26
CA THR A 210 -84.69 -20.00 11.02
C THR A 210 -83.21 -19.69 11.19
N GLU A 211 -82.52 -20.27 12.19
CA GLU A 211 -81.06 -20.18 12.29
C GLU A 211 -80.33 -20.89 11.12
N TYR A 212 -80.87 -22.02 10.63
CA TYR A 212 -80.31 -22.71 9.46
C TYR A 212 -80.56 -21.96 8.15
N LEU A 213 -81.71 -21.29 8.01
CA LEU A 213 -82.05 -20.47 6.85
C LEU A 213 -81.28 -19.14 6.85
N GLU A 214 -81.10 -18.47 8.00
CA GLU A 214 -80.18 -17.33 8.16
C GLU A 214 -78.73 -17.75 7.89
N LYS A 215 -78.28 -18.92 8.37
CA LYS A 215 -76.98 -19.47 8.00
C LYS A 215 -76.86 -19.74 6.51
N MET A 216 -77.89 -20.26 5.86
CA MET A 216 -77.88 -20.50 4.40
C MET A 216 -77.93 -19.20 3.59
N ILE A 217 -78.65 -18.19 4.04
CA ILE A 217 -78.69 -16.85 3.41
C ILE A 217 -77.32 -16.16 3.57
N GLN A 218 -76.73 -16.18 4.79
CA GLN A 218 -75.36 -15.69 5.01
C GLN A 218 -74.32 -16.48 4.20
N ARG A 219 -74.51 -17.80 3.99
CA ARG A 219 -73.65 -18.63 3.15
C ARG A 219 -73.79 -18.27 1.67
N ASN A 220 -75.00 -17.95 1.20
CA ASN A 220 -75.26 -17.53 -0.18
C ASN A 220 -74.75 -16.09 -0.46
N GLU A 221 -74.82 -15.19 0.52
CA GLU A 221 -74.17 -13.87 0.46
C GLU A 221 -72.64 -13.98 0.44
N ARG A 222 -72.04 -14.90 1.22
CA ARG A 222 -70.61 -15.24 1.11
C ARG A 222 -70.27 -15.78 -0.28
N TYR A 223 -71.08 -16.68 -0.86
CA TYR A 223 -70.83 -17.19 -2.20
C TYR A 223 -70.93 -16.12 -3.30
N LYS A 224 -71.77 -15.09 -3.16
CA LYS A 224 -71.75 -13.93 -4.05
C LYS A 224 -70.43 -13.15 -3.94
N GLN A 225 -69.95 -12.90 -2.73
CA GLN A 225 -68.65 -12.25 -2.49
C GLN A 225 -67.45 -13.09 -2.97
N ASP A 226 -67.58 -14.42 -2.96
CA ASP A 226 -66.54 -15.33 -3.45
C ASP A 226 -66.52 -15.39 -4.99
N VAL A 227 -67.68 -15.25 -5.65
CA VAL A 227 -67.78 -15.13 -7.11
C VAL A 227 -67.23 -13.78 -7.61
N ASP A 228 -67.52 -12.67 -6.93
CA ASP A 228 -66.95 -11.37 -7.28
C ASP A 228 -65.41 -11.35 -7.11
N ARG A 229 -64.90 -11.96 -6.03
CA ARG A 229 -63.46 -12.17 -5.83
C ARG A 229 -62.82 -13.11 -6.85
N PHE A 230 -63.55 -14.09 -7.37
CA PHE A 230 -63.08 -14.94 -8.48
C PHE A 230 -62.88 -14.15 -9.78
N TYR A 231 -63.78 -13.22 -10.11
CA TYR A 231 -63.65 -12.37 -11.30
C TYR A 231 -62.54 -11.32 -11.14
N GLU A 232 -62.35 -10.74 -9.96
CA GLU A 232 -61.20 -9.87 -9.67
C GLU A 232 -59.87 -10.63 -9.80
N ARG A 233 -59.80 -11.87 -9.29
CA ARG A 233 -58.62 -12.74 -9.46
C ARG A 233 -58.31 -13.04 -10.92
N LYS A 234 -59.33 -13.32 -11.75
CA LYS A 234 -59.13 -13.55 -13.19
C LYS A 234 -58.49 -12.33 -13.86
N ARG A 235 -58.91 -11.11 -13.48
CA ARG A 235 -58.29 -9.88 -13.98
C ARG A 235 -56.83 -9.72 -13.54
N HIS A 236 -56.49 -10.04 -12.30
CA HIS A 236 -55.09 -10.00 -11.84
C HIS A 236 -54.22 -11.04 -12.55
N LEU A 237 -54.74 -12.25 -12.81
CA LEU A 237 -54.02 -13.28 -13.57
C LEU A 237 -53.83 -12.87 -15.04
N ASP A 238 -54.88 -12.37 -15.69
CA ASP A 238 -54.80 -11.85 -17.07
C ASP A 238 -53.79 -10.67 -17.16
N LEU A 239 -53.73 -9.82 -16.12
CA LEU A 239 -52.76 -8.72 -16.04
C LEU A 239 -51.31 -9.22 -15.85
N ILE A 240 -51.10 -10.24 -15.00
CA ILE A 240 -49.79 -10.89 -14.82
C ILE A 240 -49.32 -11.49 -16.16
N GLU A 241 -50.19 -12.18 -16.89
CA GLU A 241 -49.86 -12.75 -18.20
C GLU A 241 -49.48 -11.66 -19.22
N MET A 242 -50.21 -10.54 -19.25
CA MET A 242 -49.86 -9.39 -20.10
C MET A 242 -48.52 -8.73 -19.72
N LEU A 243 -48.25 -8.57 -18.41
CA LEU A 243 -46.98 -8.01 -17.91
C LEU A 243 -45.79 -8.95 -18.21
N GLU A 244 -45.97 -10.25 -18.04
CA GLU A 244 -44.98 -11.28 -18.38
C GLU A 244 -44.69 -11.32 -19.89
N ALA A 245 -45.70 -11.10 -20.73
CA ALA A 245 -45.53 -10.96 -22.17
C ALA A 245 -44.81 -9.65 -22.56
N LYS A 246 -45.06 -8.54 -21.86
CA LYS A 246 -44.44 -7.23 -22.15
C LYS A 246 -42.97 -7.15 -21.71
N ARG A 247 -42.59 -7.84 -20.64
CA ARG A 247 -41.25 -7.77 -20.02
C ARG A 247 -40.08 -8.03 -20.99
N PRO A 248 -40.05 -9.10 -21.82
CA PRO A 248 -38.96 -9.33 -22.77
C PRO A 248 -38.86 -8.26 -23.88
N TRP A 249 -39.97 -7.59 -24.23
CA TRP A 249 -39.98 -6.51 -25.21
C TRP A 249 -39.32 -5.24 -24.68
N VAL A 250 -39.57 -4.90 -23.41
CA VAL A 250 -38.92 -3.75 -22.75
C VAL A 250 -37.43 -4.03 -22.53
N GLU A 251 -37.05 -5.26 -22.14
CA GLU A 251 -35.64 -5.65 -22.06
C GLU A 251 -34.93 -5.55 -23.43
N TYR A 252 -35.59 -5.98 -24.50
CA TYR A 252 -35.07 -5.85 -25.86
C TYR A 252 -34.84 -4.38 -26.24
N GLU A 253 -35.83 -3.51 -26.01
CA GLU A 253 -35.74 -2.11 -26.39
C GLU A 253 -34.62 -1.37 -25.65
N ASN A 254 -34.42 -1.64 -24.36
CA ASN A 254 -33.29 -1.10 -23.59
C ASN A 254 -31.94 -1.54 -24.16
N VAL A 255 -31.77 -2.85 -24.41
CA VAL A 255 -30.50 -3.38 -24.98
C VAL A 255 -30.28 -2.91 -26.41
N ARG A 256 -31.35 -2.65 -27.17
CA ARG A 256 -31.28 -2.08 -28.52
C ARG A 256 -30.79 -0.62 -28.48
N GLN A 257 -31.29 0.20 -27.55
CA GLN A 257 -30.81 1.57 -27.38
C GLN A 257 -29.32 1.59 -27.03
N GLU A 258 -28.88 0.77 -26.07
CA GLU A 258 -27.46 0.59 -25.75
C GLU A 258 -26.64 0.14 -26.97
N TYR A 259 -27.17 -0.78 -27.79
CA TYR A 259 -26.52 -1.20 -29.02
C TYR A 259 -26.37 -0.05 -30.04
N GLU A 260 -27.40 0.78 -30.20
CA GLU A 260 -27.37 1.91 -31.13
C GLU A 260 -26.36 2.98 -30.68
N GLU A 261 -26.27 3.27 -29.39
CA GLU A 261 -25.27 4.17 -28.80
C GLU A 261 -23.83 3.65 -28.99
N VAL A 262 -23.59 2.38 -28.62
CA VAL A 262 -22.26 1.76 -28.78
C VAL A 262 -21.87 1.65 -30.25
N LYS A 263 -22.84 1.39 -31.15
CA LYS A 263 -22.59 1.38 -32.60
C LYS A 263 -22.13 2.75 -33.10
N LEU A 264 -22.79 3.83 -32.68
CA LEU A 264 -22.43 5.20 -33.05
C LEU A 264 -21.02 5.55 -32.56
N ALA A 265 -20.72 5.26 -31.29
CA ALA A 265 -19.39 5.48 -30.70
C ALA A 265 -18.30 4.68 -31.46
N ARG A 266 -18.59 3.43 -31.82
CA ARG A 266 -17.68 2.57 -32.59
C ARG A 266 -17.40 3.14 -33.98
N ASP A 267 -18.43 3.65 -34.66
CA ASP A 267 -18.29 4.27 -35.98
C ASP A 267 -17.48 5.58 -35.91
N GLN A 268 -17.64 6.38 -34.84
CA GLN A 268 -16.81 7.56 -34.59
C GLN A 268 -15.34 7.19 -34.33
N ALA A 269 -15.07 6.23 -33.43
CA ALA A 269 -13.73 5.75 -33.14
C ALA A 269 -13.03 5.17 -34.39
N LYS A 270 -13.79 4.47 -35.26
CA LYS A 270 -13.28 3.96 -36.54
C LYS A 270 -12.80 5.09 -37.45
N GLU A 271 -13.57 6.16 -37.53
CA GLU A 271 -13.24 7.33 -38.34
C GLU A 271 -12.01 8.07 -37.80
N GLU A 272 -11.87 8.18 -36.48
CA GLU A 272 -10.67 8.75 -35.84
C GLU A 272 -9.41 7.91 -36.11
N VAL A 273 -9.50 6.58 -35.98
CA VAL A 273 -8.41 5.66 -36.35
C VAL A 273 -8.00 5.86 -37.81
N ARG A 274 -8.96 6.01 -38.73
CA ARG A 274 -8.68 6.28 -40.13
C ARG A 274 -7.93 7.60 -40.31
N LYS A 275 -8.42 8.69 -39.73
CA LYS A 275 -7.77 10.02 -39.81
C LYS A 275 -6.36 10.01 -39.24
N LEU A 276 -6.14 9.33 -38.11
CA LEU A 276 -4.82 9.21 -37.49
C LEU A 276 -3.85 8.40 -38.38
N LYS A 277 -4.31 7.31 -39.01
CA LYS A 277 -3.50 6.56 -39.99
C LYS A 277 -3.14 7.40 -41.21
N GLU A 278 -4.12 8.13 -41.76
CA GLU A 278 -3.91 9.02 -42.90
C GLU A 278 -2.92 10.14 -42.54
N SER A 279 -2.96 10.67 -41.31
CA SER A 279 -2.02 11.71 -40.85
C SER A 279 -0.58 11.21 -40.65
N GLN A 280 -0.35 9.91 -40.44
CA GLN A 280 0.99 9.35 -40.28
C GLN A 280 1.73 9.20 -41.61
N ILE A 281 1.03 8.93 -42.72
CA ILE A 281 1.63 8.74 -44.05
C ILE A 281 2.55 9.91 -44.44
N PRO A 282 2.10 11.19 -44.44
CA PRO A 282 2.96 12.31 -44.84
C PRO A 282 4.13 12.54 -43.89
N ILE A 283 3.98 12.22 -42.60
CA ILE A 283 5.08 12.33 -41.61
C ILE A 283 6.16 11.29 -41.94
N THR A 284 5.77 10.05 -42.21
CA THR A 284 6.70 8.97 -42.59
C THR A 284 7.45 9.29 -43.89
N GLU A 285 6.75 9.73 -44.93
CA GLU A 285 7.38 10.14 -46.20
C GLU A 285 8.37 11.29 -45.99
N ARG A 286 8.04 12.24 -45.11
CA ARG A 286 8.93 13.35 -44.79
C ARG A 286 10.16 12.90 -44.01
N ILE A 287 10.03 11.96 -43.06
CA ILE A 287 11.17 11.37 -42.34
C ILE A 287 12.11 10.67 -43.32
N GLU A 288 11.59 9.89 -44.26
CA GLU A 288 12.40 9.22 -45.29
C GLU A 288 13.13 10.21 -46.20
N GLU A 289 12.47 11.29 -46.61
CA GLU A 289 13.09 12.35 -47.40
C GLU A 289 14.24 13.02 -46.64
N MET A 290 14.05 13.32 -45.35
CA MET A 290 15.12 13.89 -44.52
C MET A 290 16.29 12.93 -44.35
N GLU A 291 16.02 11.62 -44.24
CA GLU A 291 17.07 10.59 -44.17
C GLU A 291 17.89 10.51 -45.46
N ARG A 292 17.23 10.60 -46.62
CA ARG A 292 17.90 10.69 -47.93
C ARG A 292 18.80 11.93 -48.02
N GLN A 293 18.29 13.08 -47.61
CA GLN A 293 19.06 14.33 -47.59
C GLN A 293 20.29 14.23 -46.66
N ARG A 294 20.13 13.63 -45.48
CA ARG A 294 21.23 13.36 -44.54
C ARG A 294 22.32 12.52 -45.20
N HIS A 295 21.96 11.43 -45.87
CA HIS A 295 22.93 10.57 -46.55
C HIS A 295 23.69 11.28 -47.67
N ILE A 296 23.01 12.13 -48.45
CA ILE A 296 23.67 12.96 -49.48
C ILE A 296 24.67 13.93 -48.83
N LEU A 297 24.28 14.59 -47.74
CA LEU A 297 25.17 15.53 -47.01
C LEU A 297 26.37 14.80 -46.40
N GLU A 298 26.18 13.64 -45.78
CA GLU A 298 27.27 12.81 -45.24
C GLU A 298 28.28 12.41 -46.32
N ALA A 299 27.81 12.01 -47.51
CA ALA A 299 28.67 11.69 -48.63
C ALA A 299 29.52 12.89 -49.06
N ARG A 300 28.91 14.08 -49.17
CA ARG A 300 29.61 15.34 -49.50
C ARG A 300 30.59 15.76 -48.42
N ILE A 301 30.26 15.58 -47.13
CA ILE A 301 31.18 15.84 -46.01
C ILE A 301 32.41 14.94 -46.11
N LYS A 302 32.22 13.66 -46.44
CA LYS A 302 33.31 12.69 -46.61
C LYS A 302 34.21 13.05 -47.80
N GLU A 303 33.62 13.47 -48.92
CA GLU A 303 34.36 13.97 -50.09
C GLU A 303 35.20 15.21 -49.76
N LYS A 304 34.64 16.21 -49.06
CA LYS A 304 35.42 17.38 -48.63
C LYS A 304 36.51 17.00 -47.64
N ALA A 305 36.26 16.05 -46.75
CA ALA A 305 37.28 15.57 -45.81
C ALA A 305 38.47 14.89 -46.51
N SER A 306 38.25 14.10 -47.56
CA SER A 306 39.35 13.51 -48.34
C SER A 306 40.14 14.58 -49.11
N ALA A 307 39.46 15.55 -49.73
CA ALA A 307 40.10 16.66 -50.42
C ALA A 307 40.97 17.53 -49.48
N ILE A 308 40.49 17.79 -48.25
CA ILE A 308 41.26 18.48 -47.19
C ILE A 308 42.52 17.68 -46.85
N LYS A 309 42.39 16.37 -46.66
CA LYS A 309 43.54 15.50 -46.31
C LYS A 309 44.61 15.55 -47.39
N GLU A 310 44.22 15.44 -48.66
CA GLU A 310 45.15 15.51 -49.80
C GLU A 310 45.83 16.90 -49.88
N THR A 311 45.06 17.98 -49.75
CA THR A 311 45.59 19.34 -49.81
C THR A 311 46.54 19.63 -48.64
N SER A 312 46.19 19.19 -47.43
CA SER A 312 47.03 19.31 -46.24
C SER A 312 48.36 18.54 -46.37
N GLN A 313 48.35 17.37 -47.01
CA GLN A 313 49.58 16.62 -47.29
C GLN A 313 50.48 17.38 -48.27
N LYS A 314 49.91 18.00 -49.31
CA LYS A 314 50.65 18.87 -50.24
C LYS A 314 51.25 20.09 -49.53
N CYS A 315 50.52 20.70 -48.60
CA CYS A 315 51.05 21.79 -47.75
C CYS A 315 52.28 21.32 -46.96
N LYS A 316 52.17 20.19 -46.27
CA LYS A 316 53.27 19.64 -45.46
C LYS A 316 54.51 19.37 -46.31
N HIS A 317 54.34 18.74 -47.48
CA HIS A 317 55.46 18.48 -48.38
C HIS A 317 56.16 19.78 -48.81
N LYS A 318 55.41 20.84 -49.16
CA LYS A 318 56.01 22.13 -49.54
C LYS A 318 56.72 22.80 -48.36
N GLN A 319 56.17 22.71 -47.15
CA GLN A 319 56.81 23.19 -45.93
C GLN A 319 58.14 22.48 -45.67
N ASP A 320 58.18 21.15 -45.77
CA ASP A 320 59.42 20.37 -45.60
C ASP A 320 60.51 20.77 -46.62
N VAL A 321 60.12 21.11 -47.85
CA VAL A 321 61.07 21.57 -48.88
C VAL A 321 61.62 22.96 -48.54
N ILE A 322 60.79 23.86 -48.01
CA ILE A 322 61.23 25.20 -47.54
C ILE A 322 62.24 25.05 -46.40
N GLU A 323 61.98 24.19 -45.41
CA GLU A 323 62.90 23.94 -44.29
C GLU A 323 64.26 23.41 -44.76
N ARG A 324 64.29 22.52 -45.76
CA ARG A 324 65.55 22.08 -46.37
C ARG A 324 66.32 23.21 -47.04
N LYS A 325 65.62 24.14 -47.68
CA LYS A 325 66.25 25.32 -48.31
C LYS A 325 66.81 26.28 -47.27
N ASP A 326 66.14 26.43 -46.12
CA ASP A 326 66.66 27.21 -44.99
C ASP A 326 67.95 26.61 -44.43
N LYS A 327 68.00 25.29 -44.27
CA LYS A 327 69.22 24.60 -43.87
C LYS A 327 70.38 24.83 -44.86
N GLN A 328 70.11 24.85 -46.17
CA GLN A 328 71.13 25.18 -47.17
C GLN A 328 71.67 26.61 -47.04
N ILE A 329 70.83 27.58 -46.67
CA ILE A 329 71.26 28.96 -46.42
C ILE A 329 72.14 29.01 -45.17
N GLU A 330 71.74 28.35 -44.08
CA GLU A 330 72.51 28.28 -42.84
C GLU A 330 73.90 27.66 -43.07
N GLU A 331 73.99 26.57 -43.82
CA GLU A 331 75.26 25.93 -44.19
C GLU A 331 76.18 26.87 -44.98
N LEU A 332 75.63 27.62 -45.95
CA LEU A 332 76.40 28.61 -46.73
C LEU A 332 76.88 29.78 -45.86
N GLN A 333 76.05 30.26 -44.94
CA GLN A 333 76.42 31.32 -44.00
C GLN A 333 77.50 30.84 -43.02
N GLN A 334 77.37 29.63 -42.47
CA GLN A 334 78.39 29.04 -41.60
C GLN A 334 79.73 28.88 -42.33
N ALA A 335 79.73 28.36 -43.56
CA ALA A 335 80.94 28.24 -44.36
C ALA A 335 81.64 29.60 -44.59
N LEU A 336 80.86 30.66 -44.86
CA LEU A 336 81.39 32.01 -45.00
C LEU A 336 81.99 32.54 -43.68
N THR A 337 81.32 32.34 -42.54
CA THR A 337 81.84 32.77 -41.23
C THR A 337 83.15 32.06 -40.86
N VAL A 338 83.30 30.78 -41.18
CA VAL A 338 84.55 30.04 -40.98
C VAL A 338 85.68 30.67 -41.78
N LYS A 339 85.44 31.00 -43.06
CA LYS A 339 86.43 31.67 -43.93
C LYS A 339 86.81 33.06 -43.43
N GLN A 340 85.83 33.84 -42.96
CA GLN A 340 86.09 35.16 -42.35
C GLN A 340 86.96 35.05 -41.10
N ASN A 341 86.70 34.07 -40.22
CA ASN A 341 87.51 33.83 -39.02
C ASN A 341 88.94 33.40 -39.37
N GLU A 342 89.11 32.48 -40.33
CA GLU A 342 90.42 32.03 -40.81
C GLU A 342 91.29 33.20 -41.31
N GLU A 343 90.68 34.13 -42.06
CA GLU A 343 91.37 35.32 -42.59
C GLU A 343 91.66 36.35 -41.49
N HIS A 344 90.74 36.59 -40.55
CA HIS A 344 91.01 37.45 -39.39
C HIS A 344 92.17 36.91 -38.53
N ASP A 345 92.24 35.61 -38.31
CA ASP A 345 93.33 34.99 -37.58
C ASP A 345 94.66 35.10 -38.34
N ARG A 346 94.64 34.96 -39.68
CA ARG A 346 95.81 35.22 -40.52
C ARG A 346 96.30 36.66 -40.39
N GLN A 347 95.40 37.64 -40.46
CA GLN A 347 95.74 39.06 -40.28
C GLN A 347 96.33 39.35 -38.89
N ARG A 348 95.77 38.76 -37.83
CA ARG A 348 96.36 38.85 -36.48
C ARG A 348 97.77 38.27 -36.42
N ARG A 349 98.01 37.10 -37.03
CA ARG A 349 99.36 36.49 -37.10
C ARG A 349 100.36 37.37 -37.85
N ILE A 350 99.94 37.98 -38.96
CA ILE A 350 100.76 38.93 -39.73
C ILE A 350 101.10 40.15 -38.88
N SER A 351 100.10 40.78 -38.25
CA SER A 351 100.30 41.95 -37.39
C SER A 351 101.28 41.65 -36.23
N ASN A 352 101.10 40.52 -35.54
CA ASN A 352 101.99 40.11 -34.46
C ASN A 352 103.43 39.86 -34.95
N THR A 353 103.58 39.23 -36.12
CA THR A 353 104.90 38.97 -36.71
C THR A 353 105.59 40.26 -37.15
N ARG A 354 104.84 41.22 -37.73
CA ARG A 354 105.36 42.56 -38.06
C ARG A 354 105.88 43.29 -36.82
N LYS A 355 105.10 43.29 -35.73
CA LYS A 355 105.51 43.88 -34.46
C LYS A 355 106.79 43.25 -33.90
N MET A 356 106.89 41.91 -33.94
CA MET A 356 108.09 41.20 -33.50
C MET A 356 109.33 41.55 -34.35
N ILE A 357 109.16 41.75 -35.67
CA ILE A 357 110.24 42.20 -36.55
C ILE A 357 110.66 43.63 -36.20
N GLU A 358 109.69 44.52 -35.96
CA GLU A 358 109.95 45.91 -35.56
C GLU A 358 110.73 45.96 -34.23
N ASP A 359 110.31 45.19 -33.22
CA ASP A 359 111.00 45.09 -31.93
C ASP A 359 112.45 44.60 -32.11
N LEU A 360 112.66 43.55 -32.90
CA LEU A 360 114.00 43.03 -33.21
C LEU A 360 114.85 44.03 -34.01
N GLN A 361 114.25 44.78 -34.95
CA GLN A 361 114.93 45.83 -35.70
C GLN A 361 115.32 47.00 -34.82
N ASN A 362 114.50 47.38 -33.84
CA ASN A 362 114.84 48.39 -32.85
C ASN A 362 115.97 47.92 -31.93
N GLU A 363 115.96 46.66 -31.49
CA GLU A 363 117.08 46.06 -30.74
C GLU A 363 118.38 46.06 -31.55
N LEU A 364 118.29 45.79 -32.86
CA LEU A 364 119.44 45.89 -33.77
C LEU A 364 119.96 47.34 -33.88
N LYS A 365 119.08 48.34 -34.08
CA LYS A 365 119.45 49.76 -34.15
C LYS A 365 120.15 50.27 -32.89
N THR A 366 119.69 49.85 -31.70
CA THR A 366 120.39 50.21 -30.44
C THR A 366 121.81 49.63 -30.35
N THR A 367 122.08 48.53 -31.07
CA THR A 367 123.39 47.89 -31.14
C THR A 367 124.30 48.53 -32.21
N GLU A 368 123.77 49.37 -33.11
CA GLU A 368 124.45 49.88 -34.31
C GLU A 368 125.38 51.10 -34.13
N SER A 369 125.58 51.62 -32.90
CA SER A 369 126.49 52.74 -32.64
C SER A 369 127.99 52.48 -32.92
N CYS A 370 128.38 51.38 -33.56
CA CYS A 370 129.76 51.06 -33.92
C CYS A 370 129.87 50.58 -35.36
N GLU A 371 130.12 51.49 -36.30
CA GLU A 371 130.57 51.11 -37.64
C GLU A 371 132.03 50.62 -37.60
N ASN A 372 132.28 49.49 -38.26
CA ASN A 372 133.58 48.87 -38.49
C ASN A 372 134.41 48.52 -37.23
N LEU A 373 133.86 47.60 -36.41
CA LEU A 373 134.60 46.90 -35.35
C LEU A 373 135.78 46.07 -35.90
N GLN A 374 135.81 45.73 -37.20
CA GLN A 374 136.85 44.88 -37.78
C GLN A 374 138.23 45.59 -37.86
N PRO A 375 138.37 46.80 -38.44
CA PRO A 375 139.59 47.60 -38.33
C PRO A 375 140.08 47.84 -36.90
N GLN A 376 139.18 48.01 -35.95
CA GLN A 376 139.52 48.23 -34.53
C GLN A 376 140.05 46.94 -33.88
N ILE A 377 139.48 45.78 -34.20
CA ILE A 377 139.99 44.46 -33.77
C ILE A 377 141.37 44.20 -34.38
N ASP A 378 141.57 44.55 -35.64
CA ASP A 378 142.84 44.35 -36.35
C ASP A 378 143.95 45.28 -35.83
N ALA A 379 143.62 46.55 -35.54
CA ALA A 379 144.53 47.52 -34.91
C ALA A 379 144.98 47.05 -33.51
N VAL A 380 144.04 46.65 -32.64
CA VAL A 380 144.36 46.11 -31.31
C VAL A 380 145.18 44.83 -31.40
N THR A 381 144.96 44.00 -32.42
CA THR A 381 145.74 42.78 -32.65
C THR A 381 147.18 43.10 -33.07
N ASN A 382 147.39 44.12 -33.90
CA ASN A 382 148.72 44.56 -34.30
C ASN A 382 149.51 45.20 -33.15
N ASP A 383 148.86 46.05 -32.34
CA ASP A 383 149.46 46.65 -31.16
C ASP A 383 149.84 45.58 -30.11
N LEU A 384 148.99 44.57 -29.93
CA LEU A 384 149.28 43.44 -29.04
C LEU A 384 150.54 42.69 -29.48
N ARG A 385 150.71 42.48 -30.79
CA ARG A 385 151.89 41.83 -31.36
C ARG A 385 153.15 42.66 -31.11
N ARG A 386 153.09 43.98 -31.32
CA ARG A 386 154.24 44.88 -31.09
C ARG A 386 154.70 44.87 -29.63
N VAL A 387 153.76 44.93 -28.68
CA VAL A 387 154.08 44.86 -27.24
C VAL A 387 154.67 43.50 -26.85
N GLN A 388 154.22 42.41 -27.46
CA GLN A 388 154.79 41.07 -27.25
C GLN A 388 156.24 40.96 -27.77
N ASP A 389 156.53 41.55 -28.93
CA ASP A 389 157.88 41.56 -29.49
C ASP A 389 158.84 42.41 -28.62
N GLU A 390 158.40 43.59 -28.18
CA GLU A 390 159.15 44.46 -27.24
C GLU A 390 159.41 43.75 -25.90
N LYS A 391 158.42 43.00 -25.40
CA LYS A 391 158.52 42.22 -24.16
C LYS A 391 159.57 41.11 -24.31
N ALA A 392 159.54 40.37 -25.41
CA ALA A 392 160.48 39.29 -25.68
C ALA A 392 161.93 39.79 -25.76
N LEU A 393 162.14 40.97 -26.37
CA LEU A 393 163.46 41.61 -26.45
C LEU A 393 163.98 41.99 -25.05
N CYS A 394 163.12 42.63 -24.24
CA CYS A 394 163.45 43.02 -22.87
C CYS A 394 163.79 41.81 -21.97
N GLU A 395 163.08 40.68 -22.15
CA GLU A 395 163.36 39.43 -21.45
C GLU A 395 164.71 38.82 -21.85
N SER A 396 165.06 38.88 -23.14
CA SER A 396 166.38 38.41 -23.62
C SER A 396 167.53 39.20 -23.00
N GLU A 397 167.44 40.54 -22.98
CA GLU A 397 168.48 41.40 -22.38
C GLU A 397 168.65 41.16 -20.87
N MET A 398 167.55 40.88 -20.17
CA MET A 398 167.60 40.47 -18.76
C MET A 398 168.33 39.16 -18.52
N ILE A 399 168.18 38.19 -19.44
CA ILE A 399 168.87 36.90 -19.38
C ILE A 399 170.37 37.11 -19.55
N ASP A 400 170.78 37.95 -20.51
CA ASP A 400 172.19 38.20 -20.78
C ASP A 400 172.90 38.93 -19.63
N LYS A 401 172.27 39.97 -19.05
CA LYS A 401 172.79 40.65 -17.84
C LYS A 401 172.83 39.74 -16.62
N ARG A 402 171.91 38.77 -16.50
CA ARG A 402 171.94 37.76 -15.44
C ARG A 402 173.11 36.79 -15.60
N ARG A 403 173.38 36.34 -16.83
CA ARG A 403 174.55 35.49 -17.13
C ARG A 403 175.85 36.20 -16.78
N GLU A 404 175.98 37.48 -17.13
CA GLU A 404 177.13 38.33 -16.80
C GLU A 404 177.38 38.41 -15.28
N ARG A 405 176.30 38.57 -14.49
CA ARG A 405 176.38 38.53 -13.01
C ARG A 405 176.82 37.17 -12.48
N GLU A 406 176.25 36.08 -13.00
CA GLU A 406 176.55 34.71 -12.55
C GLU A 406 178.01 34.30 -12.85
N THR A 407 178.60 34.79 -13.94
CA THR A 407 180.04 34.59 -14.21
C THR A 407 180.93 35.28 -13.19
N LEU A 408 180.58 36.49 -12.75
CA LEU A 408 181.35 37.26 -11.76
C LEU A 408 181.16 36.74 -10.32
N GLU A 409 180.04 36.08 -9.99
CA GLU A 409 179.81 35.47 -8.66
C GLU A 409 180.54 34.14 -8.44
N LYS A 410 180.88 33.39 -9.51
CA LYS A 410 181.53 32.06 -9.40
C LYS A 410 182.97 32.08 -8.89
N GLU A 411 183.66 33.22 -8.89
CA GLU A 411 185.04 33.36 -8.38
C GLU A 411 185.16 33.39 -6.83
N LYS A 412 184.05 33.22 -6.09
CA LYS A 412 184.02 33.33 -4.62
C LYS A 412 183.39 32.08 -3.95
N ARG A 413 184.18 31.06 -3.53
CA ARG A 413 183.65 29.85 -2.84
C ARG A 413 184.22 29.66 -1.43
N ASN A 414 183.34 29.39 -0.43
CA ASN A 414 183.69 29.21 0.98
C ASN A 414 182.93 28.05 1.67
N ASN A 415 183.51 27.54 2.77
CA ASN A 415 183.48 26.15 3.29
C ASN A 415 182.49 25.91 4.48
N LYS A 416 181.16 25.91 4.27
CA LYS A 416 180.16 25.92 5.38
C LYS A 416 179.70 24.55 5.95
N ASN A 417 179.89 23.42 5.26
CA ASN A 417 179.17 22.17 5.60
C ASN A 417 179.98 21.13 6.41
N ALA A 418 181.22 21.43 6.80
CA ALA A 418 182.13 20.47 7.45
C ALA A 418 181.61 19.93 8.81
N LYS A 419 180.85 20.73 9.57
CA LYS A 419 180.36 20.39 10.92
C LYS A 419 179.49 19.13 10.98
N TYR A 420 178.65 18.90 9.97
CA TYR A 420 177.70 17.78 10.00
C TYR A 420 178.37 16.44 9.70
N ILE A 421 179.40 16.45 8.85
CA ILE A 421 180.11 15.24 8.42
C ILE A 421 180.96 14.68 9.58
N GLU A 422 181.70 15.53 10.30
CA GLU A 422 182.55 15.09 11.42
C GLU A 422 181.73 14.48 12.58
N ASN A 423 180.45 14.83 12.76
CA ASN A 423 179.60 14.27 13.82
C ASN A 423 178.86 12.98 13.44
N HIS A 424 178.86 12.63 12.16
CA HIS A 424 178.17 11.44 11.70
C HIS A 424 179.08 10.20 11.74
N ILE A 425 180.37 10.40 11.49
CA ILE A 425 181.38 9.33 11.49
C ILE A 425 182.03 9.25 12.88
N PRO A 426 182.17 8.06 13.47
CA PRO A 426 182.86 7.91 14.77
C PRO A 426 184.28 8.47 14.73
N SER A 427 184.70 9.15 15.82
CA SER A 427 186.02 9.80 15.88
C SER A 427 187.21 8.83 15.74
N ASN A 428 187.02 7.56 16.11
CA ASN A 428 188.05 6.54 15.96
C ASN A 428 188.30 6.20 14.49
N ASP A 429 187.29 6.34 13.62
CA ASP A 429 187.41 6.09 12.19
C ASP A 429 188.01 7.31 11.48
N LEU A 430 187.68 8.53 11.92
CA LEU A 430 188.29 9.77 11.42
C LEU A 430 189.81 9.84 11.69
N ARG A 431 190.31 9.04 12.64
CA ARG A 431 191.74 8.91 12.98
C ARG A 431 192.31 7.55 12.62
N ALA A 432 191.54 6.67 11.97
CA ALA A 432 192.02 5.36 11.61
C ALA A 432 193.02 5.46 10.45
N PHE A 433 194.09 4.67 10.52
CA PHE A 433 194.91 4.42 9.36
C PHE A 433 194.17 3.43 8.46
N VAL A 434 193.93 3.83 7.22
CA VAL A 434 193.17 3.03 6.28
C VAL A 434 194.13 2.30 5.35
N PHE A 435 193.93 0.99 5.17
CA PHE A 435 194.75 0.14 4.32
C PHE A 435 193.91 -0.48 3.21
N GLU A 436 194.43 -0.55 2.00
CA GLU A 436 193.74 -1.20 0.87
C GLU A 436 193.88 -2.72 0.92
N ASN A 437 195.04 -3.20 1.35
CA ASN A 437 195.37 -4.62 1.47
C ASN A 437 195.44 -5.06 2.93
N GLN A 438 194.91 -6.25 3.23
CA GLN A 438 194.94 -6.85 4.57
C GLN A 438 196.38 -7.15 5.02
N GLU A 439 197.23 -7.61 4.11
CA GLU A 439 198.62 -7.93 4.41
C GLU A 439 199.38 -6.68 4.90
N ASP A 440 199.23 -5.54 4.22
CA ASP A 440 199.86 -4.28 4.61
C ASP A 440 199.33 -3.77 5.96
N MET A 441 198.03 -3.90 6.19
CA MET A 441 197.43 -3.53 7.47
C MET A 441 198.01 -4.37 8.61
N GLU A 442 198.16 -5.68 8.39
CA GLU A 442 198.71 -6.60 9.39
C GLU A 442 200.19 -6.30 9.66
N VAL A 443 200.97 -6.01 8.62
CA VAL A 443 202.36 -5.56 8.76
C VAL A 443 202.43 -4.25 9.54
N PHE A 444 201.57 -3.27 9.23
CA PHE A 444 201.52 -2.00 9.94
C PHE A 444 201.10 -2.17 11.40
N LEU A 445 200.07 -2.97 11.67
CA LEU A 445 199.65 -3.25 13.04
C LEU A 445 200.77 -3.96 13.80
N LYS A 446 201.46 -4.92 13.17
CA LYS A 446 202.61 -5.59 13.78
C LYS A 446 203.73 -4.61 14.11
N GLU A 447 204.08 -3.69 13.21
CA GLU A 447 205.14 -2.71 13.47
C GLU A 447 204.74 -1.60 14.45
N VAL A 448 203.56 -1.02 14.29
CA VAL A 448 203.17 0.19 15.02
C VAL A 448 202.45 -0.15 16.33
N ARG A 449 201.50 -1.09 16.27
CA ARG A 449 200.75 -1.50 17.46
C ARG A 449 201.56 -2.49 18.28
N ASP A 450 202.19 -3.50 17.69
CA ASP A 450 202.82 -4.58 18.45
C ASP A 450 204.30 -4.27 18.78
N ASN A 451 205.13 -3.86 17.80
CA ASN A 451 206.54 -3.51 18.05
C ASN A 451 206.69 -2.14 18.76
N LYS A 452 206.01 -1.09 18.27
CA LYS A 452 206.09 0.27 18.86
C LYS A 452 205.09 0.52 20.01
N LYS A 453 204.19 -0.42 20.32
CA LYS A 453 203.20 -0.34 21.41
C LYS A 453 202.28 0.88 21.36
N LEU A 454 202.02 1.43 20.18
CA LEU A 454 201.11 2.57 20.02
C LEU A 454 199.67 2.08 19.79
N ARG A 455 198.71 2.64 20.53
CA ARG A 455 197.28 2.42 20.23
C ARG A 455 196.91 3.17 18.96
N VAL A 456 196.99 2.48 17.83
CA VAL A 456 196.51 2.94 16.53
C VAL A 456 195.26 2.15 16.15
N ASN A 457 194.28 2.84 15.57
CA ASN A 457 193.15 2.20 14.91
C ASN A 457 193.52 2.00 13.45
N ALA A 458 193.42 0.78 12.94
CA ALA A 458 193.65 0.47 11.54
C ALA A 458 192.44 -0.25 10.98
N VAL A 459 191.97 0.18 9.82
CA VAL A 459 190.81 -0.41 9.14
C VAL A 459 191.14 -0.66 7.68
N ILE A 460 190.58 -1.74 7.13
CA ILE A 460 190.59 -1.93 5.68
C ILE A 460 189.64 -0.94 5.02
N ALA A 461 190.09 -0.36 3.91
CA ALA A 461 189.24 0.39 3.00
C ALA A 461 188.08 -0.50 2.51
N PRO A 462 186.82 -0.21 2.88
CA PRO A 462 185.69 -0.97 2.38
C PRO A 462 185.58 -0.82 0.87
N LYS A 463 185.17 -1.89 0.16
CA LYS A 463 184.96 -1.88 -1.29
C LYS A 463 183.89 -0.89 -1.76
N ASN A 464 182.96 -0.52 -0.87
CA ASN A 464 181.93 0.49 -1.10
C ASN A 464 182.24 1.75 -0.26
N SER A 465 181.85 2.91 -0.78
CA SER A 465 182.07 4.20 -0.13
C SER A 465 181.56 4.21 1.32
N TYR A 466 182.33 4.79 2.24
CA TYR A 466 181.90 4.97 3.65
C TYR A 466 180.55 5.71 3.77
N ALA A 467 180.14 6.46 2.73
CA ALA A 467 178.83 7.09 2.63
C ALA A 467 177.66 6.08 2.57
N GLU A 468 177.88 4.88 2.00
CA GLU A 468 176.91 3.78 2.05
C GLU A 468 176.99 3.04 3.38
N LYS A 469 178.19 2.77 3.88
CA LYS A 469 178.38 2.03 5.15
C LYS A 469 177.69 2.71 6.33
N TYR A 470 177.75 4.03 6.40
CA TYR A 470 177.07 4.82 7.43
C TYR A 470 175.72 5.40 6.97
N HIS A 471 175.26 5.07 5.76
CA HIS A 471 174.03 5.59 5.15
C HIS A 471 173.93 7.13 5.18
N ILE A 472 175.06 7.84 5.03
CA ILE A 472 175.14 9.30 5.14
C ILE A 472 174.20 9.99 4.13
N HIS A 473 174.03 9.37 2.96
CA HIS A 473 173.17 9.86 1.88
C HIS A 473 171.65 9.70 2.16
N GLU A 474 171.25 8.87 3.12
CA GLU A 474 169.84 8.67 3.50
C GLU A 474 169.41 9.52 4.71
N VAL A 475 170.34 10.26 5.32
CA VAL A 475 170.04 11.05 6.52
C VAL A 475 169.83 12.52 6.15
N PRO A 476 168.58 13.03 6.22
CA PRO A 476 168.31 14.43 5.91
C PRO A 476 168.85 15.36 7.00
N VAL A 477 169.39 16.51 6.57
CA VAL A 477 169.83 17.62 7.44
C VAL A 477 168.83 18.76 7.32
N GLY A 478 168.08 18.98 8.39
CA GLY A 478 167.13 20.07 8.56
C GLY A 478 167.75 21.32 9.20
N THR A 479 167.03 22.44 9.09
CA THR A 479 167.41 23.74 9.67
C THR A 479 166.73 23.94 11.04
N GLU A 480 166.93 25.10 11.68
CA GLU A 480 166.26 25.48 12.94
C GLU A 480 164.73 25.26 12.87
N ARG A 481 164.12 25.59 11.72
CA ARG A 481 162.68 25.43 11.48
C ARG A 481 162.21 23.97 11.53
N THR A 482 163.10 23.03 11.23
CA THR A 482 162.82 21.59 11.35
C THR A 482 162.82 21.16 12.81
N ARG A 483 163.67 21.75 13.66
CA ARG A 483 163.70 21.49 15.11
C ARG A 483 162.41 21.94 15.79
N GLU A 484 161.91 23.14 15.46
CA GLU A 484 160.65 23.67 16.04
C GLU A 484 159.42 22.79 15.78
N LYS A 485 159.42 22.01 14.69
CA LYS A 485 158.31 21.15 14.30
C LYS A 485 158.62 19.67 14.42
N ILE A 486 159.66 19.30 15.19
CA ILE A 486 160.22 17.96 15.15
C ILE A 486 159.24 16.87 15.58
N GLU A 487 158.35 17.11 16.56
CA GLU A 487 157.31 16.15 16.96
C GLU A 487 156.38 15.79 15.79
N ARG A 488 156.00 16.79 15.00
CA ARG A 488 155.14 16.61 13.83
C ARG A 488 155.88 15.87 12.72
N VAL A 489 157.14 16.23 12.47
CA VAL A 489 157.99 15.55 11.48
C VAL A 489 158.18 14.08 11.85
N ILE A 490 158.42 13.76 13.13
CA ILE A 490 158.58 12.38 13.61
C ILE A 490 157.30 11.56 13.44
N GLN A 491 156.12 12.13 13.75
CA GLN A 491 154.84 11.42 13.58
C GLN A 491 154.48 11.17 12.12
N GLU A 492 154.68 12.16 11.25
CA GLU A 492 154.21 12.12 9.86
C GLU A 492 155.18 11.38 8.91
N THR A 493 156.50 11.44 9.12
CA THR A 493 157.48 10.99 8.10
C THR A 493 158.05 9.58 8.31
N ARG A 494 157.89 8.98 9.50
CA ARG A 494 158.44 7.65 9.87
C ARG A 494 159.95 7.46 9.58
N LEU A 495 160.72 8.55 9.45
CA LEU A 495 162.16 8.51 9.20
C LEU A 495 162.93 8.02 10.44
N LYS A 496 163.95 7.17 10.23
CA LYS A 496 164.72 6.56 11.33
C LYS A 496 165.68 7.53 12.02
N GLN A 497 166.32 8.43 11.27
CA GLN A 497 167.34 9.34 11.79
C GLN A 497 167.31 10.68 11.04
N ILE A 498 167.46 11.79 11.76
CA ILE A 498 167.40 13.16 11.21
C ILE A 498 168.42 14.03 11.94
N TYR A 499 169.15 14.89 11.21
CA TYR A 499 169.91 15.99 11.82
C TYR A 499 169.12 17.28 11.69
N THR A 500 169.17 18.11 12.73
CA THR A 500 168.72 19.50 12.72
C THR A 500 169.95 20.40 12.80
N ALA A 501 169.76 21.72 12.89
CA ALA A 501 170.86 22.69 12.97
C ALA A 501 171.89 22.34 14.06
N GLU A 502 171.42 21.81 15.20
CA GLU A 502 172.26 21.54 16.38
C GLU A 502 172.11 20.13 16.97
N GLU A 503 171.04 19.39 16.65
CA GLU A 503 170.73 18.11 17.28
C GLU A 503 170.44 17.00 16.26
N LYS A 504 170.78 15.77 16.63
CA LYS A 504 170.48 14.53 15.95
C LYS A 504 169.33 13.83 16.66
N TYR A 505 168.27 13.46 15.93
CA TYR A 505 167.14 12.66 16.43
C TYR A 505 167.16 11.25 15.83
N VAL A 506 166.90 10.24 16.66
CA VAL A 506 166.74 8.84 16.27
C VAL A 506 165.38 8.35 16.74
N VAL A 507 164.56 7.84 15.83
CA VAL A 507 163.18 7.41 16.07
C VAL A 507 163.07 5.89 15.95
N LYS A 508 162.49 5.24 16.96
CA LYS A 508 162.25 3.79 16.98
C LYS A 508 160.79 3.51 17.29
N THR A 509 160.14 2.69 16.45
CA THR A 509 158.78 2.17 16.68
C THR A 509 158.83 0.78 17.30
N SER A 510 158.16 0.60 18.45
CA SER A 510 158.05 -0.71 19.09
C SER A 510 157.21 -1.66 18.24
N PHE A 511 157.75 -2.85 17.93
CA PHE A 511 157.14 -3.81 17.02
C PHE A 511 155.85 -4.43 17.57
N TYR A 512 155.70 -4.52 18.90
CA TYR A 512 154.58 -5.21 19.55
C TYR A 512 153.42 -4.28 19.92
N SER A 513 153.71 -3.02 20.24
CA SER A 513 152.71 -2.05 20.71
C SER A 513 152.48 -0.88 19.76
N ASN A 514 153.22 -0.83 18.65
CA ASN A 514 153.21 0.27 17.66
C ASN A 514 153.40 1.68 18.25
N LYS A 515 153.89 1.80 19.49
CA LYS A 515 154.25 3.08 20.08
C LYS A 515 155.60 3.55 19.54
N VAL A 516 155.63 4.79 19.03
CA VAL A 516 156.84 5.48 18.54
C VAL A 516 157.54 6.14 19.72
N ILE A 517 158.85 5.89 19.88
CA ILE A 517 159.72 6.56 20.87
C ILE A 517 160.88 7.22 20.12
N SER A 518 161.20 8.47 20.44
CA SER A 518 162.31 9.21 19.86
C SER A 518 163.31 9.66 20.92
N SER A 519 164.61 9.65 20.59
CA SER A 519 165.72 10.15 21.44
C SER A 519 166.60 11.14 20.66
N ASN A 520 167.12 12.19 21.31
CA ASN A 520 167.96 13.22 20.69
C ASN A 520 169.39 13.33 21.29
N THR A 521 170.34 13.91 20.54
CA THR A 521 171.74 14.14 20.93
C THR A 521 172.33 15.37 20.19
N SER A 522 173.10 16.23 20.84
CA SER A 522 173.66 17.50 20.27
C SER A 522 174.99 17.35 19.48
N LEU A 523 175.24 18.25 18.51
CA LEU A 523 176.38 18.22 17.57
C LEU A 523 177.60 19.05 17.99
N LYS A 524 178.82 18.52 17.77
CA LYS A 524 180.12 19.18 18.03
C LYS A 524 180.60 20.05 16.85
N VAL A 525 181.58 20.94 17.05
CA VAL A 525 182.12 21.86 16.00
C VAL A 525 183.33 21.24 15.28
N ALA A 526 183.51 21.50 13.97
CA ALA A 526 184.55 20.89 13.14
C ALA A 526 185.98 21.40 13.45
N GLN A 527 186.98 20.53 13.44
CA GLN A 527 188.37 20.87 13.81
C GLN A 527 189.45 20.49 12.78
N PHE A 528 189.17 19.62 11.80
CA PHE A 528 190.24 19.02 10.99
C PHE A 528 190.47 19.64 9.60
N LEU A 529 189.62 20.55 9.11
CA LEU A 529 189.57 20.95 7.69
C LEU A 529 189.91 22.44 7.36
N THR A 530 190.88 23.10 8.02
CA THR A 530 191.32 24.49 7.71
C THR A 530 192.85 24.73 7.87
N VAL A 531 193.55 25.30 6.86
CA VAL A 531 195.03 25.56 6.84
C VAL A 531 195.36 27.02 6.41
N THR A 532 196.44 27.63 6.94
CA THR A 532 196.84 29.08 6.94
C THR A 532 197.85 29.53 5.84
N VAL A 533 197.87 30.83 5.47
CA VAL A 533 198.51 31.43 4.26
C VAL A 533 199.42 32.64 4.58
N ASP A 534 200.46 32.87 3.75
CA ASP A 534 201.47 33.95 3.77
C ASP A 534 200.97 35.32 3.24
N LEU A 535 201.55 36.44 3.70
CA LEU A 535 200.99 37.81 3.70
C LEU A 535 201.08 38.57 2.35
N GLU A 536 201.98 38.23 1.44
CA GLU A 536 202.20 38.97 0.18
C GLU A 536 201.10 38.69 -0.87
N GLN A 537 200.65 37.43 -1.00
CA GLN A 537 199.57 37.02 -1.91
C GLN A 537 198.23 37.68 -1.57
N ARG A 538 198.02 37.99 -0.28
CA ARG A 538 196.77 38.56 0.22
C ARG A 538 196.51 39.96 -0.33
N ARG A 539 197.55 40.80 -0.44
CA ARG A 539 197.39 42.18 -0.95
C ARG A 539 196.96 42.21 -2.42
N HIS A 540 197.55 41.35 -3.26
CA HIS A 540 197.20 41.30 -4.69
C HIS A 540 195.76 40.81 -4.92
N LEU A 541 195.32 39.80 -4.15
CA LEU A 541 193.96 39.28 -4.23
C LEU A 541 192.92 40.29 -3.71
N GLU A 542 193.23 41.08 -2.67
CA GLU A 542 192.31 42.11 -2.14
C GLU A 542 192.02 43.21 -3.18
N GLU A 543 193.00 43.57 -4.01
CA GLU A 543 192.86 44.59 -5.06
C GLU A 543 192.00 44.08 -6.23
N GLN A 544 192.21 42.83 -6.64
CA GLN A 544 191.36 42.16 -7.65
C GLN A 544 189.90 42.03 -7.19
N LEU A 545 189.67 41.75 -5.90
CA LEU A 545 188.32 41.61 -5.34
C LEU A 545 187.53 42.93 -5.36
N LYS A 546 188.20 44.08 -5.19
CA LYS A 546 187.57 45.40 -5.31
C LYS A 546 187.09 45.70 -6.73
N GLU A 547 187.90 45.36 -7.74
CA GLU A 547 187.58 45.54 -9.15
C GLU A 547 186.33 44.73 -9.55
N ILE A 548 186.27 43.45 -9.15
CA ILE A 548 185.14 42.55 -9.46
C ILE A 548 183.84 43.04 -8.82
N ASN A 549 183.89 43.49 -7.56
CA ASN A 549 182.69 43.99 -6.87
C ASN A 549 182.10 45.25 -7.55
N ARG A 550 182.94 46.13 -8.09
CA ARG A 550 182.48 47.34 -8.78
C ARG A 550 181.75 47.01 -10.09
N LYS A 551 182.22 46.00 -10.83
CA LYS A 551 181.55 45.47 -12.02
C LYS A 551 180.21 44.80 -11.69
N LEU A 552 180.15 44.06 -10.58
CA LEU A 552 178.93 43.38 -10.14
C LEU A 552 177.78 44.38 -9.88
N GLN A 553 178.07 45.50 -9.19
CA GLN A 553 177.07 46.54 -8.89
C GLN A 553 176.51 47.20 -10.16
N ALA A 554 177.35 47.44 -11.17
CA ALA A 554 176.89 48.02 -12.43
C ALA A 554 175.90 47.09 -13.15
N VAL A 555 176.21 45.80 -13.24
CA VAL A 555 175.32 44.79 -13.86
C VAL A 555 174.00 44.65 -13.10
N GLU A 556 174.05 44.69 -11.76
CA GLU A 556 172.86 44.57 -10.92
C GLU A 556 171.89 45.75 -11.11
N SER A 557 172.41 46.98 -11.23
CA SER A 557 171.58 48.16 -11.51
C SER A 557 170.85 48.08 -12.86
N GLY A 558 171.53 47.60 -13.92
CA GLY A 558 170.91 47.41 -15.24
C GLY A 558 169.81 46.34 -15.25
N LEU A 559 169.98 45.28 -14.46
CA LEU A 559 168.98 44.21 -14.29
C LEU A 559 167.69 44.70 -13.61
N ILE A 560 167.77 45.69 -12.73
CA ILE A 560 166.59 46.27 -12.06
C ILE A 560 165.78 47.11 -13.05
N ALA A 561 166.43 47.97 -13.83
CA ALA A 561 165.78 48.80 -14.84
C ALA A 561 165.01 47.96 -15.87
N LEU A 562 165.63 46.89 -16.38
CA LEU A 562 165.00 45.98 -17.34
C LEU A 562 163.81 45.19 -16.74
N ARG A 563 163.80 44.93 -15.42
CA ARG A 563 162.62 44.31 -14.78
C ARG A 563 161.43 45.24 -14.75
N GLU A 564 161.68 46.54 -14.57
CA GLU A 564 160.64 47.55 -14.47
C GLU A 564 159.98 47.81 -15.83
N THR A 565 160.78 47.85 -16.90
CA THR A 565 160.28 47.92 -18.28
C THR A 565 159.45 46.68 -18.65
N ASN A 566 159.91 45.46 -18.29
CA ASN A 566 159.17 44.23 -18.60
C ASN A 566 157.78 44.21 -17.92
N LYS A 567 157.68 44.66 -16.66
CA LYS A 567 156.39 44.77 -15.95
C LYS A 567 155.42 45.73 -16.65
N HIS A 568 155.92 46.84 -17.20
CA HIS A 568 155.06 47.81 -17.89
C HIS A 568 154.51 47.24 -19.21
N LEU A 569 155.33 46.50 -19.95
CA LEU A 569 154.91 45.80 -21.16
C LEU A 569 153.87 44.69 -20.87
N GLU A 570 154.01 43.97 -19.74
CA GLU A 570 153.01 42.99 -19.30
C GLU A 570 151.63 43.59 -19.02
N HIS A 571 151.58 44.75 -18.37
CA HIS A 571 150.31 45.44 -18.11
C HIS A 571 149.62 45.82 -19.42
N LYS A 572 150.39 46.32 -20.37
CA LYS A 572 149.90 46.77 -21.67
C LYS A 572 149.41 45.61 -22.56
N ASP A 573 150.06 44.44 -22.52
CA ASP A 573 149.59 43.21 -23.21
C ASP A 573 148.20 42.78 -22.68
N ASN A 574 148.02 42.77 -21.36
CA ASN A 574 146.75 42.36 -20.74
C ASN A 574 145.58 43.30 -21.08
N GLU A 575 145.80 44.62 -21.05
CA GLU A 575 144.77 45.59 -21.42
C GLU A 575 144.28 45.42 -22.87
N LEU A 576 145.20 45.18 -23.80
CA LEU A 576 144.88 44.99 -25.22
C LEU A 576 144.10 43.68 -25.45
N ARG A 577 144.41 42.61 -24.70
CA ARG A 577 143.63 41.35 -24.74
C ARG A 577 142.17 41.54 -24.31
N GLN A 578 141.93 42.31 -23.25
CA GLN A 578 140.58 42.56 -22.74
C GLN A 578 139.75 43.36 -23.76
N LYS A 579 140.32 44.43 -24.33
CA LYS A 579 139.65 45.22 -25.38
C LYS A 579 139.27 44.38 -26.59
N LYS A 580 140.12 43.44 -27.02
CA LYS A 580 139.82 42.52 -28.13
C LYS A 580 138.62 41.61 -27.85
N LYS A 581 138.46 41.12 -26.63
CA LYS A 581 137.35 40.24 -26.24
C LYS A 581 136.00 40.95 -26.33
N GLU A 582 135.91 42.16 -25.79
CA GLU A 582 134.67 42.96 -25.79
C GLU A 582 134.19 43.30 -27.22
N LEU A 583 135.12 43.61 -28.12
CA LEU A 583 134.79 43.91 -29.53
C LEU A 583 134.24 42.68 -30.27
N LEU A 584 134.73 41.47 -29.96
CA LEU A 584 134.24 40.22 -30.56
C LEU A 584 132.83 39.84 -30.09
N GLU A 585 132.52 40.00 -28.80
CA GLU A 585 131.18 39.71 -28.25
C GLU A 585 130.10 40.63 -28.83
N ARG A 586 130.43 41.89 -29.10
CA ARG A 586 129.51 42.84 -29.77
C ARG A 586 129.22 42.42 -31.21
N LYS A 587 130.23 41.94 -31.94
CA LYS A 587 130.10 41.48 -33.33
C LYS A 587 129.19 40.25 -33.46
N THR A 588 129.29 39.29 -32.54
CA THR A 588 128.47 38.06 -32.57
C THR A 588 127.00 38.34 -32.25
N LYS A 589 126.72 39.23 -31.28
CA LYS A 589 125.35 39.63 -30.93
C LYS A 589 124.61 40.30 -32.10
N LYS A 590 125.28 41.21 -32.82
CA LYS A 590 124.72 41.86 -34.02
C LYS A 590 124.31 40.82 -35.09
N ARG A 591 125.19 39.88 -35.41
CA ARG A 591 124.94 38.83 -36.41
C ARG A 591 123.76 37.92 -36.04
N GLN A 592 123.57 37.61 -34.75
CA GLN A 592 122.45 36.78 -34.28
C GLN A 592 121.09 37.49 -34.42
N LEU A 593 121.03 38.80 -34.15
CA LEU A 593 119.83 39.60 -34.35
C LEU A 593 119.45 39.70 -35.83
N GLU A 594 120.42 39.95 -36.71
CA GLU A 594 120.22 39.99 -38.17
C GLU A 594 119.64 38.68 -38.72
N GLN A 595 120.14 37.53 -38.26
CA GLN A 595 119.63 36.22 -38.69
C GLN A 595 118.18 35.97 -38.22
N LYS A 596 117.83 36.37 -36.99
CA LYS A 596 116.45 36.27 -36.47
C LYS A 596 115.48 37.16 -37.24
N ILE A 597 115.88 38.40 -37.55
CA ILE A 597 115.08 39.33 -38.37
C ILE A 597 114.84 38.74 -39.76
N SER A 598 115.87 38.22 -40.42
CA SER A 598 115.77 37.63 -41.76
C SER A 598 114.81 36.43 -41.81
N SER A 599 114.92 35.50 -40.86
CA SER A 599 113.99 34.36 -40.76
C SER A 599 112.54 34.78 -40.55
N LYS A 600 112.27 35.76 -39.67
CA LYS A 600 110.91 36.29 -39.42
C LYS A 600 110.36 37.05 -40.63
N LEU A 601 111.19 37.81 -41.35
CA LEU A 601 110.82 38.45 -42.62
C LEU A 601 110.44 37.42 -43.68
N GLY A 602 111.14 36.28 -43.75
CA GLY A 602 110.78 35.16 -44.64
C GLY A 602 109.40 34.58 -44.33
N SER A 603 109.11 34.30 -43.05
CA SER A 603 107.79 33.80 -42.62
C SER A 603 106.67 34.82 -42.88
N LEU A 604 106.94 36.12 -42.69
CA LEU A 604 105.97 37.18 -42.96
C LEU A 604 105.58 37.22 -44.44
N LYS A 605 106.56 37.13 -45.36
CA LYS A 605 106.32 37.12 -46.81
C LYS A 605 105.44 35.93 -47.25
N LEU A 606 105.69 34.75 -46.69
CA LEU A 606 104.88 33.56 -46.99
C LEU A 606 103.42 33.76 -46.53
N MET A 607 103.21 34.24 -45.31
CA MET A 607 101.86 34.52 -44.80
C MET A 607 101.14 35.62 -45.59
N GLU A 608 101.86 36.63 -46.11
CA GLU A 608 101.29 37.71 -46.94
C GLU A 608 100.92 37.25 -48.35
N GLN A 609 101.57 36.21 -48.89
CA GLN A 609 101.27 35.65 -50.22
C GLN A 609 100.07 34.70 -50.22
N ASP A 610 99.85 33.94 -49.14
CA ASP A 610 98.66 33.10 -48.95
C ASP A 610 97.41 33.97 -48.69
N THR A 611 96.86 34.54 -49.76
CA THR A 611 95.67 35.39 -49.71
C THR A 611 94.41 34.60 -50.07
N CYS A 612 93.42 34.63 -49.18
CA CYS A 612 92.06 34.23 -49.49
C CYS A 612 91.27 35.49 -49.91
N ASN A 613 90.70 35.49 -51.12
CA ASN A 613 89.87 36.59 -51.58
C ASN A 613 88.47 36.51 -50.95
N LEU A 614 88.34 37.04 -49.73
CA LEU A 614 87.09 37.06 -48.97
C LEU A 614 85.93 37.71 -49.75
N GLU A 615 86.18 38.79 -50.48
CA GLU A 615 85.15 39.51 -51.24
C GLU A 615 84.53 38.62 -52.32
N GLU A 616 85.36 37.79 -52.98
CA GLU A 616 84.88 36.88 -54.02
C GLU A 616 84.07 35.73 -53.43
N GLU A 617 84.50 35.14 -52.31
CA GLU A 617 83.76 34.07 -51.63
C GLU A 617 82.46 34.58 -50.99
N GLU A 618 82.47 35.79 -50.43
CA GLU A 618 81.26 36.47 -49.93
C GLU A 618 80.28 36.75 -51.06
N ARG A 619 80.76 37.23 -52.22
CA ARG A 619 79.93 37.44 -53.40
C ARG A 619 79.33 36.13 -53.92
N LYS A 620 80.11 35.05 -53.98
CA LYS A 620 79.64 33.71 -54.40
C LYS A 620 78.57 33.18 -53.44
N ALA A 621 78.80 33.26 -52.12
CA ALA A 621 77.84 32.85 -51.10
C ALA A 621 76.55 33.69 -51.17
N SER A 622 76.67 35.02 -51.26
CA SER A 622 75.55 35.95 -51.38
C SER A 622 74.69 35.69 -52.63
N THR A 623 75.33 35.39 -53.77
CA THR A 623 74.61 35.08 -55.02
C THR A 623 73.81 33.78 -54.88
N LYS A 624 74.42 32.72 -54.33
CA LYS A 624 73.73 31.43 -54.08
C LYS A 624 72.59 31.57 -53.07
N ILE A 625 72.79 32.32 -51.99
CA ILE A 625 71.73 32.59 -51.00
C ILE A 625 70.56 33.34 -51.64
N LYS A 626 70.83 34.33 -52.50
CA LYS A 626 69.78 35.05 -53.25
C LYS A 626 69.00 34.10 -54.16
N GLU A 627 69.66 33.22 -54.90
CA GLU A 627 69.00 32.22 -55.74
C GLU A 627 68.10 31.27 -54.93
N ILE A 628 68.60 30.77 -53.79
CA ILE A 628 67.81 29.93 -52.88
C ILE A 628 66.61 30.70 -52.31
N ASN A 629 66.79 31.97 -51.92
CA ASN A 629 65.71 32.81 -51.42
C ASN A 629 64.62 33.07 -52.48
N VAL A 630 65.00 33.25 -53.76
CA VAL A 630 64.03 33.36 -54.86
C VAL A 630 63.24 32.05 -55.02
N GLN A 631 63.90 30.89 -54.95
CA GLN A 631 63.21 29.59 -54.97
C GLN A 631 62.27 29.43 -53.77
N LYS A 632 62.71 29.83 -52.57
CA LYS A 632 61.92 29.81 -51.34
C LYS A 632 60.69 30.72 -51.46
N ALA A 633 60.82 31.93 -51.98
CA ALA A 633 59.70 32.84 -52.19
C ALA A 633 58.61 32.23 -53.10
N LYS A 634 59.01 31.53 -54.18
CA LYS A 634 58.07 30.79 -55.04
C LYS A 634 57.36 29.68 -54.26
N LEU A 635 58.10 28.86 -53.51
CA LEU A 635 57.53 27.79 -52.68
C LEU A 635 56.58 28.30 -51.59
N VAL A 636 56.92 29.41 -50.93
CA VAL A 636 56.08 30.05 -49.92
C VAL A 636 54.78 30.56 -50.54
N THR A 637 54.85 31.11 -51.75
CA THR A 637 53.65 31.56 -52.49
C THR A 637 52.75 30.38 -52.84
N GLU A 638 53.32 29.27 -53.33
CA GLU A 638 52.59 28.03 -53.60
C GLU A 638 51.96 27.44 -52.32
N LEU A 639 52.71 27.40 -51.22
CA LEU A 639 52.22 26.94 -49.91
C LEU A 639 51.06 27.82 -49.43
N THR A 640 51.18 29.15 -49.56
CA THR A 640 50.13 30.09 -49.19
C THR A 640 48.84 29.83 -49.99
N ASN A 641 48.95 29.56 -51.28
CA ASN A 641 47.80 29.20 -52.12
C ASN A 641 47.18 27.86 -51.71
N LEU A 642 47.99 26.85 -51.38
CA LEU A 642 47.49 25.56 -50.87
C LEU A 642 46.78 25.71 -49.51
N ILE A 643 47.30 26.57 -48.61
CA ILE A 643 46.66 26.87 -47.32
C ILE A 643 45.31 27.58 -47.55
N LYS A 644 45.25 28.55 -48.47
CA LYS A 644 43.98 29.21 -48.86
C LYS A 644 42.96 28.21 -49.41
N ASN A 645 43.39 27.27 -50.26
CA ASN A 645 42.50 26.23 -50.78
C ASN A 645 42.03 25.28 -49.66
N CYS A 646 42.93 24.88 -48.76
CA CYS A 646 42.62 24.02 -47.63
C CYS A 646 41.60 24.67 -46.68
N THR A 647 41.79 25.95 -46.34
CA THR A 647 40.87 26.72 -45.51
C THR A 647 39.50 26.89 -46.18
N ALA A 648 39.44 27.17 -47.49
CA ALA A 648 38.19 27.21 -48.23
C ALA A 648 37.43 25.87 -48.20
N LEU A 649 38.14 24.74 -48.35
CA LEU A 649 37.54 23.40 -48.22
C LEU A 649 37.04 23.12 -46.80
N HIS A 650 37.77 23.57 -45.77
CA HIS A 650 37.32 23.48 -44.38
C HIS A 650 36.02 24.25 -44.15
N ILE A 651 35.93 25.49 -44.66
CA ILE A 651 34.70 26.29 -44.57
C ILE A 651 33.53 25.57 -45.23
N GLN A 652 33.70 25.05 -46.46
CA GLN A 652 32.66 24.27 -47.15
C GLN A 652 32.25 23.02 -46.36
N LYS A 653 33.21 22.32 -45.75
CA LYS A 653 32.91 21.14 -44.93
C LYS A 653 32.08 21.52 -43.69
N VAL A 654 32.42 22.63 -43.02
CA VAL A 654 31.70 23.11 -41.84
C VAL A 654 30.26 23.51 -42.20
N ASP A 655 30.06 24.19 -43.33
CA ASP A 655 28.72 24.53 -43.84
C ASP A 655 27.87 23.27 -44.11
N LEU A 656 28.45 22.25 -44.76
CA LEU A 656 27.76 20.97 -44.98
C LEU A 656 27.43 20.25 -43.65
N ILE A 657 28.33 20.30 -42.66
CA ILE A 657 28.07 19.74 -41.33
C ILE A 657 26.89 20.46 -40.68
N LEU A 658 26.84 21.79 -40.75
CA LEU A 658 25.75 22.58 -40.19
C LEU A 658 24.40 22.26 -40.85
N GLN A 659 24.38 22.14 -42.19
CA GLN A 659 23.21 21.68 -42.93
C GLN A 659 22.78 20.27 -42.49
N ASN A 660 23.74 19.35 -42.34
CA ASN A 660 23.47 17.97 -41.90
C ASN A 660 22.86 17.95 -40.48
N THR A 661 23.39 18.76 -39.56
CA THR A 661 22.84 18.91 -38.20
C THR A 661 21.42 19.48 -38.21
N THR A 662 21.12 20.42 -39.11
CA THR A 662 19.78 20.99 -39.26
C THR A 662 18.78 19.93 -39.74
N VAL A 663 19.15 19.16 -40.77
CA VAL A 663 18.34 18.04 -41.28
C VAL A 663 18.10 16.99 -40.19
N ILE A 664 19.13 16.64 -39.41
CA ILE A 664 18.99 15.70 -38.27
C ILE A 664 18.01 16.25 -37.23
N SER A 665 18.11 17.53 -36.88
CA SER A 665 17.21 18.15 -35.89
C SER A 665 15.76 18.13 -36.34
N GLU A 666 15.49 18.47 -37.61
CA GLU A 666 14.15 18.44 -38.19
C GLU A 666 13.60 17.01 -38.28
N LYS A 667 14.43 16.05 -38.69
CA LYS A 667 14.07 14.62 -38.67
C LYS A 667 13.65 14.17 -37.27
N ASN A 668 14.45 14.48 -36.25
CA ASN A 668 14.15 14.08 -34.87
C ASN A 668 12.83 14.67 -34.36
N LYS A 669 12.48 15.90 -34.77
CA LYS A 669 11.17 16.49 -34.45
C LYS A 669 10.04 15.70 -35.10
N LEU A 670 10.16 15.39 -36.38
CA LEU A 670 9.16 14.59 -37.10
C LEU A 670 9.02 13.18 -36.52
N GLU A 671 10.12 12.54 -36.12
CA GLU A 671 10.10 11.23 -35.45
C GLU A 671 9.38 11.31 -34.09
N SER A 672 9.58 12.39 -33.32
CA SER A 672 8.85 12.63 -32.08
C SER A 672 7.34 12.79 -32.32
N ASP A 673 6.96 13.57 -33.34
CA ASP A 673 5.56 13.77 -33.72
C ASP A 673 4.92 12.47 -34.22
N TYR A 674 5.68 11.66 -34.97
CA TYR A 674 5.26 10.32 -35.40
C TYR A 674 5.02 9.40 -34.21
N ILE A 675 5.93 9.35 -33.23
CA ILE A 675 5.78 8.52 -32.02
C ILE A 675 4.54 8.95 -31.23
N ALA A 676 4.31 10.26 -31.05
CA ALA A 676 3.13 10.77 -30.36
C ALA A 676 1.83 10.36 -31.08
N THR A 677 1.79 10.54 -32.41
CA THR A 677 0.63 10.17 -33.24
C THR A 677 0.41 8.65 -33.26
N SER A 678 1.49 7.85 -33.24
CA SER A 678 1.44 6.40 -33.18
C SER A 678 0.90 5.88 -31.83
N SER A 679 1.32 6.51 -30.73
CA SER A 679 0.78 6.23 -29.40
C SER A 679 -0.72 6.53 -29.34
N GLN A 680 -1.15 7.68 -29.85
CA GLN A 680 -2.57 8.05 -29.90
C GLN A 680 -3.37 7.08 -30.77
N LEU A 681 -2.86 6.74 -31.96
CA LEU A 681 -3.48 5.76 -32.85
C LEU A 681 -3.69 4.43 -32.15
N ARG A 682 -2.68 3.92 -31.43
CA ARG A 682 -2.77 2.65 -30.71
C ARG A 682 -3.87 2.66 -29.64
N ILE A 683 -4.00 3.75 -28.89
CA ILE A 683 -5.04 3.90 -27.86
C ILE A 683 -6.43 3.91 -28.52
N THR A 684 -6.62 4.71 -29.57
CA THR A 684 -7.90 4.80 -30.27
C THR A 684 -8.25 3.49 -30.99
N GLU A 685 -7.27 2.76 -31.53
CA GLU A 685 -7.47 1.43 -32.11
C GLU A 685 -7.93 0.40 -31.08
N GLN A 686 -7.32 0.40 -29.89
CA GLN A 686 -7.77 -0.46 -28.79
C GLN A 686 -9.21 -0.14 -28.38
N HIS A 687 -9.53 1.15 -28.24
CA HIS A 687 -10.89 1.58 -27.92
C HIS A 687 -11.91 1.18 -28.99
N PHE A 688 -11.55 1.28 -30.27
CA PHE A 688 -12.37 0.79 -31.38
C PHE A 688 -12.63 -0.72 -31.29
N ILE A 689 -11.61 -1.52 -30.96
CA ILE A 689 -11.75 -2.98 -30.82
C ILE A 689 -12.72 -3.31 -29.67
N GLU A 690 -12.55 -2.69 -28.50
CA GLU A 690 -13.43 -2.88 -27.34
C GLU A 690 -14.89 -2.53 -27.67
N LEU A 691 -15.10 -1.40 -28.37
CA LEU A 691 -16.44 -0.98 -28.78
C LEU A 691 -17.05 -1.93 -29.82
N ASP A 692 -16.28 -2.48 -30.76
CA ASP A 692 -16.82 -3.46 -31.72
C ASP A 692 -17.17 -4.79 -31.05
N GLU A 693 -16.35 -5.27 -30.11
CA GLU A 693 -16.68 -6.45 -29.30
C GLU A 693 -17.96 -6.25 -28.48
N ASN A 694 -18.11 -5.09 -27.83
CA ASN A 694 -19.31 -4.77 -27.08
C ASN A 694 -20.54 -4.67 -27.99
N ARG A 695 -20.41 -4.01 -29.15
CA ARG A 695 -21.45 -3.95 -30.18
C ARG A 695 -21.90 -5.35 -30.60
N GLN A 696 -20.97 -6.27 -30.86
CA GLN A 696 -21.29 -7.64 -31.25
C GLN A 696 -22.02 -8.39 -30.12
N ARG A 697 -21.60 -8.20 -28.87
CA ARG A 697 -22.22 -8.81 -27.68
C ARG A 697 -23.65 -8.32 -27.49
N LEU A 698 -23.89 -7.01 -27.58
CA LEU A 698 -25.22 -6.41 -27.48
C LEU A 698 -26.14 -6.83 -28.63
N LEU A 699 -25.60 -6.94 -29.86
CA LEU A 699 -26.37 -7.45 -31.00
C LEU A 699 -26.83 -8.89 -30.78
N GLN A 700 -25.97 -9.74 -30.22
CA GLN A 700 -26.32 -11.12 -29.89
C GLN A 700 -27.40 -11.18 -28.80
N LYS A 701 -27.27 -10.38 -27.75
CA LYS A 701 -28.27 -10.24 -26.67
C LYS A 701 -29.62 -9.74 -27.21
N CYS A 702 -29.61 -8.77 -28.12
CA CYS A 702 -30.81 -8.28 -28.82
C CYS A 702 -31.52 -9.41 -29.57
N LYS A 703 -30.78 -10.24 -30.33
CA LYS A 703 -31.35 -11.39 -31.07
C LYS A 703 -31.99 -12.41 -30.13
N GLU A 704 -31.35 -12.70 -29.01
CA GLU A 704 -31.85 -13.64 -28.00
C GLU A 704 -33.09 -13.13 -27.28
N LEU A 705 -33.13 -11.84 -26.91
CA LEU A 705 -34.30 -11.22 -26.30
C LEU A 705 -35.48 -11.15 -27.28
N MET A 706 -35.24 -10.81 -28.55
CA MET A 706 -36.27 -10.86 -29.60
C MET A 706 -36.84 -12.26 -29.79
N LYS A 707 -35.99 -13.28 -29.75
CA LYS A 707 -36.45 -14.68 -29.82
C LYS A 707 -37.32 -15.05 -28.62
N ARG A 708 -36.90 -14.66 -27.41
CA ARG A 708 -37.68 -14.87 -26.18
C ARG A 708 -39.02 -14.14 -26.21
N ALA A 709 -39.04 -12.88 -26.62
CA ALA A 709 -40.26 -12.08 -26.76
C ALA A 709 -41.26 -12.73 -27.73
N ARG A 710 -40.79 -13.24 -28.87
CA ARG A 710 -41.64 -13.97 -29.83
C ARG A 710 -42.19 -15.30 -29.27
N GLN A 711 -41.40 -16.01 -28.47
CA GLN A 711 -41.81 -17.27 -27.85
C GLN A 711 -42.89 -17.06 -26.79
N VAL A 712 -42.74 -16.07 -25.93
CA VAL A 712 -43.73 -15.76 -24.87
C VAL A 712 -45.07 -15.31 -25.48
N CYS A 713 -45.05 -14.62 -26.63
CA CYS A 713 -46.26 -14.20 -27.34
C CYS A 713 -46.88 -15.28 -28.27
N ASN A 714 -46.40 -16.53 -28.27
CA ASN A 714 -46.91 -17.63 -29.11
C ASN A 714 -46.98 -17.32 -30.63
N LEU A 715 -46.03 -16.53 -31.16
CA LEU A 715 -45.94 -16.23 -32.59
C LEU A 715 -45.08 -17.30 -33.30
N GLY A 716 -45.68 -18.06 -34.21
CA GLY A 716 -45.02 -19.11 -35.00
C GLY A 716 -43.99 -18.57 -36.01
N ALA A 717 -42.99 -19.39 -36.36
CA ALA A 717 -41.81 -18.98 -37.14
C ALA A 717 -42.08 -18.51 -38.60
N GLU A 718 -43.28 -18.72 -39.15
CA GLU A 718 -43.64 -18.37 -40.54
C GLU A 718 -45.02 -17.69 -40.72
N GLN A 719 -45.63 -17.16 -39.65
CA GLN A 719 -46.70 -16.17 -39.85
C GLN A 719 -46.06 -14.78 -39.90
N THR A 720 -46.20 -14.12 -41.05
CA THR A 720 -45.87 -12.70 -41.19
C THR A 720 -46.61 -11.94 -40.10
N VAL A 721 -45.83 -11.19 -39.32
CA VAL A 721 -46.35 -10.22 -38.35
C VAL A 721 -47.38 -9.36 -39.09
N PRO A 722 -48.59 -9.13 -38.53
CA PRO A 722 -49.52 -8.14 -39.09
C PRO A 722 -48.76 -6.85 -39.39
N GLN A 723 -49.10 -6.20 -40.49
CA GLN A 723 -48.36 -5.13 -41.18
C GLN A 723 -47.96 -3.89 -40.33
N GLU A 724 -48.22 -3.92 -39.02
CA GLU A 724 -47.93 -2.90 -38.01
C GLU A 724 -46.54 -3.04 -37.34
N TYR A 725 -45.75 -4.07 -37.67
CA TYR A 725 -44.47 -4.34 -36.96
C TYR A 725 -43.24 -4.49 -37.87
N GLN A 726 -43.31 -4.04 -39.12
CA GLN A 726 -42.19 -4.12 -40.06
C GLN A 726 -41.30 -2.87 -40.01
N THR A 727 -40.50 -2.70 -38.95
CA THR A 727 -39.31 -1.83 -39.01
C THR A 727 -38.16 -2.59 -39.69
N GLN A 728 -38.04 -2.44 -41.01
CA GLN A 728 -36.76 -2.67 -41.69
C GLN A 728 -35.97 -1.36 -41.71
N VAL A 729 -34.70 -1.44 -41.30
CA VAL A 729 -33.66 -0.44 -41.63
C VAL A 729 -33.38 -0.62 -43.14
N PRO A 730 -33.40 0.42 -44.02
CA PRO A 730 -32.49 1.56 -43.92
C PRO A 730 -32.97 2.96 -44.42
N THR A 731 -32.45 4.00 -43.76
CA THR A 731 -32.21 5.40 -44.20
C THR A 731 -33.36 6.44 -44.21
N ILE A 732 -33.05 7.58 -43.58
CA ILE A 732 -33.79 8.83 -43.26
C ILE A 732 -34.04 9.64 -44.58
N PRO A 733 -34.96 10.64 -44.74
CA PRO A 733 -35.77 11.40 -43.77
C PRO A 733 -37.27 11.60 -44.12
N ASN A 734 -38.13 11.58 -43.11
CA ASN A 734 -39.08 12.66 -42.80
C ASN A 734 -40.09 12.14 -41.77
N GLY A 735 -40.29 12.94 -40.73
CA GLY A 735 -41.06 12.55 -39.55
C GLY A 735 -42.50 12.23 -39.86
N HIS A 736 -43.08 11.39 -39.01
CA HIS A 736 -44.35 11.64 -38.34
C HIS A 736 -44.42 10.77 -37.10
N ASN A 737 -44.78 11.40 -35.98
CA ASN A 737 -45.08 10.74 -34.72
C ASN A 737 -46.27 9.79 -34.92
N SER A 738 -46.10 8.52 -34.57
CA SER A 738 -47.25 7.62 -34.37
C SER A 738 -46.93 6.60 -33.29
N SER A 739 -47.69 6.74 -32.21
CA SER A 739 -47.68 5.97 -30.96
C SER A 739 -47.85 4.46 -31.15
N PRO A 740 -47.42 3.64 -30.17
CA PRO A 740 -47.60 2.19 -30.22
C PRO A 740 -49.07 1.78 -30.03
N PRO A 741 -49.45 0.54 -30.42
CA PRO A 741 -50.82 0.06 -30.51
C PRO A 741 -51.61 0.17 -29.19
N MET A 742 -52.92 0.43 -29.30
CA MET A 742 -53.85 0.68 -28.19
C MET A 742 -53.96 -0.42 -27.11
N ALA A 743 -53.31 -1.58 -27.26
CA ALA A 743 -53.37 -2.66 -26.27
C ALA A 743 -52.25 -2.63 -25.20
N PHE A 744 -51.17 -1.87 -25.40
CA PHE A 744 -50.01 -1.84 -24.48
C PHE A 744 -49.70 -0.45 -23.88
N GLN A 745 -50.47 0.58 -24.21
CA GLN A 745 -50.28 1.96 -23.72
C GLN A 745 -50.51 2.12 -22.21
N ASP A 746 -51.44 1.35 -21.64
CA ASP A 746 -51.84 1.46 -20.23
C ASP A 746 -50.94 0.68 -19.26
N LEU A 747 -49.92 -0.02 -19.78
CA LEU A 747 -48.95 -0.81 -19.00
C LEU A 747 -47.62 -0.05 -18.86
N PRO A 748 -46.88 -0.16 -17.75
CA PRO A 748 -45.60 0.53 -17.58
C PRO A 748 -44.56 0.15 -18.64
N ASN A 749 -43.62 1.06 -18.90
CA ASN A 749 -42.62 0.95 -19.97
C ASN A 749 -41.19 0.78 -19.45
N THR A 750 -41.01 0.69 -18.13
CA THR A 750 -39.72 0.44 -17.50
C THR A 750 -39.71 -0.93 -16.82
N LEU A 751 -38.54 -1.57 -16.79
CA LEU A 751 -38.41 -2.93 -16.25
C LEU A 751 -38.72 -2.98 -14.75
N ASP A 752 -38.31 -1.94 -14.00
CA ASP A 752 -38.52 -1.84 -12.56
C ASP A 752 -40.00 -1.67 -12.18
N GLU A 753 -40.77 -0.89 -12.96
CA GLU A 753 -42.21 -0.74 -12.75
C GLU A 753 -42.97 -2.04 -13.08
N ILE A 754 -42.55 -2.77 -14.13
CA ILE A 754 -43.12 -4.07 -14.49
C ILE A 754 -42.83 -5.10 -13.39
N ASP A 755 -41.60 -5.16 -12.88
CA ASP A 755 -41.21 -6.12 -11.84
C ASP A 755 -41.87 -5.79 -10.48
N ALA A 756 -42.06 -4.51 -10.16
CA ALA A 756 -42.79 -4.08 -8.97
C ALA A 756 -44.27 -4.49 -9.01
N LEU A 757 -44.96 -4.24 -10.13
CA LEU A 757 -46.36 -4.66 -10.32
C LEU A 757 -46.52 -6.17 -10.37
N LEU A 758 -45.60 -6.90 -11.01
CA LEU A 758 -45.61 -8.37 -10.97
C LEU A 758 -45.48 -8.90 -9.55
N THR A 759 -44.65 -8.25 -8.71
CA THR A 759 -44.43 -8.65 -7.32
C THR A 759 -45.66 -8.34 -6.46
N GLU A 760 -46.24 -7.15 -6.62
CA GLU A 760 -47.44 -6.73 -5.90
C GLU A 760 -48.65 -7.64 -6.24
N GLU A 761 -48.85 -7.96 -7.52
CA GLU A 761 -49.99 -8.77 -7.96
C GLU A 761 -49.80 -10.24 -7.59
N ARG A 762 -48.57 -10.77 -7.62
CA ARG A 762 -48.26 -12.14 -7.15
C ARG A 762 -48.44 -12.28 -5.64
N SER A 763 -48.07 -11.27 -4.85
CA SER A 763 -48.24 -11.30 -3.39
C SER A 763 -49.71 -11.34 -2.98
N ARG A 764 -50.58 -10.63 -3.71
CA ARG A 764 -52.05 -10.65 -3.48
C ARG A 764 -52.71 -12.01 -3.77
N VAL A 765 -52.10 -12.86 -4.61
CA VAL A 765 -52.69 -14.15 -5.04
C VAL A 765 -52.27 -15.35 -4.16
N VAL A 766 -51.15 -15.29 -3.42
CA VAL A 766 -50.48 -16.51 -2.92
C VAL A 766 -50.77 -16.90 -1.46
N GLU A 767 -51.04 -15.98 -0.51
CA GLU A 767 -51.10 -16.34 0.92
C GLU A 767 -52.48 -16.80 1.46
N GLU A 768 -53.59 -16.46 0.78
CA GLU A 768 -54.95 -16.89 1.18
C GLU A 768 -55.48 -18.14 0.45
N TYR A 769 -54.80 -18.60 -0.61
CA TYR A 769 -55.38 -19.51 -1.59
C TYR A 769 -55.16 -20.99 -1.30
N THR A 770 -53.98 -21.40 -0.85
CA THR A 770 -53.68 -22.82 -0.60
C THR A 770 -54.59 -23.43 0.47
N LYS A 771 -54.99 -22.66 1.48
CA LYS A 771 -55.98 -23.08 2.49
C LYS A 771 -57.42 -23.10 1.98
N ARG A 772 -57.77 -22.25 1.01
CA ARG A 772 -59.16 -22.09 0.55
C ARG A 772 -59.52 -23.03 -0.60
N GLU A 773 -58.56 -23.45 -1.41
CA GLU A 773 -58.77 -24.53 -2.38
C GLU A 773 -59.17 -25.83 -1.69
N GLU A 774 -58.49 -26.20 -0.60
CA GLU A 774 -58.83 -27.38 0.22
C GLU A 774 -60.23 -27.26 0.86
N GLU A 775 -60.62 -26.07 1.33
CA GLU A 775 -61.96 -25.84 1.89
C GLU A 775 -63.07 -25.91 0.82
N ILE A 776 -62.83 -25.39 -0.38
CA ILE A 776 -63.82 -25.43 -1.47
C ILE A 776 -64.06 -26.89 -1.90
N GLU A 777 -63.01 -27.70 -2.02
CA GLU A 777 -63.12 -29.09 -2.43
C GLU A 777 -63.92 -29.94 -1.43
N GLN A 778 -63.69 -29.75 -0.12
CA GLN A 778 -64.48 -30.38 0.95
C GLN A 778 -65.96 -29.97 0.91
N LEU A 779 -66.24 -28.68 0.67
CA LEU A 779 -67.60 -28.15 0.62
C LEU A 779 -68.41 -28.63 -0.59
N THR A 780 -67.76 -28.83 -1.74
CA THR A 780 -68.42 -29.39 -2.93
C THR A 780 -68.91 -30.82 -2.72
N GLU A 781 -68.17 -31.63 -1.97
CA GLU A 781 -68.53 -33.02 -1.74
C GLU A 781 -69.65 -33.16 -0.69
N GLU A 782 -69.67 -32.30 0.34
CA GLU A 782 -70.81 -32.16 1.26
C GLU A 782 -72.11 -31.77 0.52
N LEU A 783 -72.02 -30.85 -0.46
CA LEU A 783 -73.19 -30.38 -1.21
C LEU A 783 -73.84 -31.48 -2.05
N LYS A 784 -73.06 -32.40 -2.63
CA LYS A 784 -73.59 -33.56 -3.36
C LYS A 784 -74.40 -34.48 -2.43
N ILE A 785 -73.88 -34.80 -1.26
CA ILE A 785 -74.55 -35.67 -0.28
C ILE A 785 -75.88 -35.02 0.18
N LYS A 786 -75.84 -33.72 0.48
CA LYS A 786 -77.03 -32.98 0.93
C LYS A 786 -78.14 -32.87 -0.12
N LYS A 787 -77.80 -32.81 -1.42
CA LYS A 787 -78.80 -32.81 -2.50
C LYS A 787 -79.59 -34.11 -2.57
N VAL A 788 -78.91 -35.25 -2.43
CA VAL A 788 -79.54 -36.58 -2.45
C VAL A 788 -80.47 -36.78 -1.24
N GLU A 789 -80.11 -36.24 -0.07
CA GLU A 789 -81.01 -36.23 1.10
C GLU A 789 -82.28 -35.42 0.82
N LEU A 790 -82.18 -34.28 0.15
CA LEU A 790 -83.28 -33.33 -0.07
C LEU A 790 -84.35 -33.89 -1.02
N GLU A 791 -83.96 -34.68 -2.03
CA GLU A 791 -84.91 -35.35 -2.93
C GLU A 791 -85.75 -36.41 -2.19
N LYS A 792 -85.14 -37.21 -1.31
CA LYS A 792 -85.86 -38.18 -0.46
C LYS A 792 -86.88 -37.51 0.47
N TYR A 793 -86.58 -36.31 0.96
CA TYR A 793 -87.53 -35.57 1.81
C TYR A 793 -88.75 -35.04 1.03
N ARG A 794 -88.60 -34.68 -0.25
CA ARG A 794 -89.72 -34.21 -1.09
C ARG A 794 -90.75 -35.31 -1.35
N GLU A 795 -90.31 -36.53 -1.64
CA GLU A 795 -91.22 -37.67 -1.83
C GLU A 795 -92.04 -38.00 -0.57
N ASN A 796 -91.40 -37.96 0.61
CA ASN A 796 -92.07 -38.21 1.88
C ASN A 796 -93.16 -37.16 2.19
N ILE A 797 -92.94 -35.89 1.83
CA ILE A 797 -93.92 -34.81 2.08
C ILE A 797 -95.19 -35.02 1.24
N SER A 798 -95.06 -35.46 -0.02
CA SER A 798 -96.22 -35.71 -0.89
C SER A 798 -97.13 -36.82 -0.37
N GLN A 799 -96.58 -37.90 0.19
CA GLN A 799 -97.37 -39.00 0.76
C GLN A 799 -98.14 -38.59 2.02
N VAL A 800 -97.61 -37.65 2.81
CA VAL A 800 -98.28 -37.14 4.01
C VAL A 800 -99.43 -36.18 3.67
N LYS A 801 -99.34 -35.43 2.56
CA LYS A 801 -100.38 -34.50 2.08
C LYS A 801 -101.73 -35.20 1.85
N GLU A 802 -101.73 -36.35 1.18
CA GLU A 802 -102.96 -37.08 0.82
C GLU A 802 -103.66 -37.70 2.03
N ARG A 803 -102.92 -38.18 3.03
CA ARG A 803 -103.49 -38.79 4.24
C ARG A 803 -104.23 -37.80 5.14
N TRP A 804 -103.86 -36.53 5.14
CA TRP A 804 -104.42 -35.52 6.05
C TRP A 804 -105.64 -34.78 5.49
N LEU A 805 -105.70 -34.53 4.18
CA LEU A 805 -106.74 -33.68 3.58
C LEU A 805 -108.13 -34.33 3.56
N ASN A 806 -108.20 -35.65 3.40
CA ASN A 806 -109.47 -36.37 3.21
C ASN A 806 -110.34 -36.43 4.49
N PRO A 807 -109.80 -36.76 5.68
CA PRO A 807 -110.60 -36.77 6.92
C PRO A 807 -111.10 -35.38 7.35
N LEU A 808 -110.35 -34.31 7.01
CA LEU A 808 -110.74 -32.94 7.35
C LEU A 808 -112.00 -32.50 6.59
N LYS A 809 -112.12 -32.88 5.31
CA LYS A 809 -113.30 -32.57 4.48
C LYS A 809 -114.58 -33.19 5.04
N GLU A 810 -114.54 -34.46 5.46
CA GLU A 810 -115.70 -35.15 6.06
C GLU A 810 -116.19 -34.50 7.36
N LEU A 811 -115.26 -33.98 8.18
CA LEU A 811 -115.62 -33.37 9.46
C LEU A 811 -116.28 -31.99 9.28
N VAL A 812 -115.84 -31.22 8.28
CA VAL A 812 -116.47 -29.93 7.93
C VAL A 812 -117.91 -30.14 7.43
N GLU A 813 -118.17 -31.18 6.65
CA GLU A 813 -119.53 -31.50 6.18
C GLU A 813 -120.51 -31.78 7.34
N LYS A 814 -120.11 -32.53 8.37
CA LYS A 814 -120.96 -32.82 9.54
C LYS A 814 -121.31 -31.57 10.35
N ILE A 815 -120.45 -30.54 10.36
CA ILE A 815 -120.73 -29.27 11.03
C ILE A 815 -121.68 -28.42 10.18
N ASN A 816 -121.54 -28.47 8.85
CA ASN A 816 -122.41 -27.76 7.91
C ASN A 816 -123.88 -28.21 7.97
N GLU A 817 -124.19 -29.45 8.36
CA GLU A 817 -125.60 -29.90 8.51
C GLU A 817 -126.41 -29.08 9.54
N LYS A 818 -125.73 -28.48 10.53
CA LYS A 818 -126.36 -27.64 11.58
C LYS A 818 -126.10 -26.14 11.40
N PHE A 819 -125.19 -25.76 10.51
CA PHE A 819 -124.76 -24.38 10.26
C PHE A 819 -124.63 -24.10 8.76
N ILE A 820 -125.28 -23.03 8.29
CA ILE A 820 -125.30 -22.69 6.86
C ILE A 820 -123.93 -22.10 6.44
N ASP A 821 -123.09 -22.95 5.82
CA ASP A 821 -121.92 -22.66 4.95
C ASP A 821 -120.56 -22.28 5.62
N LEU A 822 -119.66 -23.28 5.78
CA LEU A 822 -118.20 -23.14 6.04
C LEU A 822 -117.37 -23.35 4.75
N HIS A 823 -116.35 -22.50 4.50
CA HIS A 823 -115.48 -22.55 3.30
C HIS A 823 -113.96 -22.67 3.63
N THR A 824 -113.15 -23.27 2.75
CA THR A 824 -111.66 -23.36 2.80
C THR A 824 -111.04 -22.91 1.46
N GLU A 825 -110.02 -22.03 1.45
CA GLU A 825 -109.35 -21.52 0.23
C GLU A 825 -107.84 -21.87 0.14
N ASN A 826 -107.39 -22.14 -1.10
CA ASN A 826 -106.03 -22.30 -1.67
C ASN A 826 -105.17 -23.54 -1.28
N GLU A 827 -104.67 -24.25 -2.31
CA GLU A 827 -103.99 -25.57 -2.20
C GLU A 827 -102.47 -25.54 -1.93
N GLU A 828 -101.85 -24.35 -1.78
CA GLU A 828 -100.37 -24.24 -1.70
C GLU A 828 -99.82 -23.51 -0.47
N ASP A 829 -100.65 -22.85 0.36
CA ASP A 829 -100.22 -22.17 1.59
C ASP A 829 -100.87 -22.82 2.84
N TYR A 830 -100.22 -23.83 3.41
CA TYR A 830 -100.70 -24.53 4.61
C TYR A 830 -100.91 -23.61 5.82
N ASP A 831 -100.16 -22.51 5.90
CA ASP A 831 -100.28 -21.52 6.99
C ASP A 831 -101.57 -20.69 6.91
N LYS A 832 -102.32 -20.75 5.80
CA LYS A 832 -103.55 -19.96 5.58
C LYS A 832 -104.85 -20.76 5.73
N TYR A 833 -104.79 -22.06 6.05
CA TYR A 833 -105.99 -22.90 6.26
C TYR A 833 -106.75 -22.47 7.52
N GLY A 834 -108.05 -22.19 7.40
CA GLY A 834 -108.90 -21.81 8.53
C GLY A 834 -110.40 -21.91 8.23
N ILE A 835 -111.20 -22.05 9.29
CA ILE A 835 -112.68 -22.09 9.24
C ILE A 835 -113.24 -20.68 9.44
N ARG A 836 -114.16 -20.25 8.56
CA ARG A 836 -114.88 -18.97 8.67
C ARG A 836 -116.38 -19.21 8.95
N ILE A 837 -116.94 -18.52 9.94
CA ILE A 837 -118.37 -18.60 10.32
C ILE A 837 -119.13 -17.47 9.62
N ARG A 838 -120.18 -17.81 8.87
CA ARG A 838 -121.08 -16.84 8.23
C ARG A 838 -122.46 -16.90 8.87
N VAL A 839 -123.07 -15.75 9.16
CA VAL A 839 -124.36 -15.64 9.87
C VAL A 839 -125.31 -14.66 9.20
N LYS A 840 -126.62 -14.88 9.40
CA LYS A 840 -127.71 -14.03 8.90
C LYS A 840 -128.82 -13.93 9.96
N PHE A 841 -129.01 -12.75 10.55
CA PHE A 841 -130.00 -12.52 11.62
C PHE A 841 -131.36 -12.04 11.12
N ARG A 842 -131.43 -11.54 9.88
CA ARG A 842 -132.66 -11.04 9.24
C ARG A 842 -132.79 -11.66 7.86
N SER A 843 -134.00 -12.05 7.47
CA SER A 843 -134.27 -12.67 6.15
C SER A 843 -133.88 -11.79 4.96
N SER A 844 -133.82 -10.46 5.13
CA SER A 844 -133.48 -9.48 4.09
C SER A 844 -131.98 -9.22 3.86
N THR A 845 -131.07 -9.68 4.73
CA THR A 845 -129.62 -9.41 4.61
C THR A 845 -128.87 -10.59 3.96
N GLN A 846 -127.70 -10.32 3.37
CA GLN A 846 -126.82 -11.39 2.84
C GLN A 846 -126.07 -12.11 3.98
N LEU A 847 -125.56 -13.32 3.72
CA LEU A 847 -124.68 -14.01 4.68
C LEU A 847 -123.38 -13.21 4.81
N HIS A 848 -123.07 -12.76 6.01
CA HIS A 848 -121.82 -12.07 6.31
C HIS A 848 -120.96 -12.88 7.27
N GLU A 849 -119.64 -12.79 7.09
CA GLU A 849 -118.67 -13.35 8.02
C GLU A 849 -118.83 -12.69 9.40
N LEU A 850 -118.79 -13.52 10.45
CA LEU A 850 -118.86 -13.05 11.84
C LEU A 850 -117.58 -12.27 12.16
N THR A 851 -117.66 -10.95 12.09
CA THR A 851 -116.51 -10.05 12.26
C THR A 851 -116.82 -9.01 13.34
N PRO A 852 -115.83 -8.55 14.11
CA PRO A 852 -116.08 -7.63 15.23
C PRO A 852 -116.79 -6.33 14.87
N HIS A 853 -116.76 -5.93 13.59
CA HIS A 853 -117.19 -4.62 13.10
C HIS A 853 -118.61 -4.58 12.52
N HIS A 854 -119.30 -5.72 12.33
CA HIS A 854 -120.58 -5.74 11.58
C HIS A 854 -121.80 -6.18 12.38
N GLN A 855 -121.64 -6.78 13.56
CA GLN A 855 -122.75 -7.30 14.37
C GLN A 855 -122.78 -6.69 15.78
N SER A 856 -123.98 -6.59 16.38
CA SER A 856 -124.13 -6.09 17.75
C SER A 856 -123.54 -7.06 18.78
N GLY A 857 -123.17 -6.56 19.97
CA GLY A 857 -122.58 -7.39 21.03
C GLY A 857 -123.46 -8.59 21.41
N GLY A 858 -124.78 -8.41 21.50
CA GLY A 858 -125.73 -9.50 21.77
C GLY A 858 -125.83 -10.53 20.65
N GLU A 859 -125.88 -10.09 19.38
CA GLU A 859 -125.92 -10.97 18.20
C GLU A 859 -124.65 -11.83 18.07
N ARG A 860 -123.49 -11.24 18.39
CA ARG A 860 -122.21 -11.95 18.42
C ARG A 860 -122.17 -13.01 19.51
N SER A 861 -122.62 -12.69 20.73
CA SER A 861 -122.69 -13.64 21.84
C SER A 861 -123.65 -14.80 21.54
N VAL A 862 -124.82 -14.54 20.95
CA VAL A 862 -125.77 -15.59 20.57
C VAL A 862 -125.20 -16.50 19.48
N SER A 863 -124.56 -15.96 18.43
CA SER A 863 -123.99 -16.77 17.35
C SER A 863 -122.79 -17.60 17.79
N THR A 864 -121.93 -17.00 18.61
CA THR A 864 -120.79 -17.70 19.23
C THR A 864 -121.31 -18.82 20.14
N MET A 865 -122.40 -18.59 20.88
CA MET A 865 -123.00 -19.62 21.73
C MET A 865 -123.63 -20.75 20.92
N LEU A 866 -124.39 -20.45 19.86
CA LEU A 866 -124.96 -21.47 18.98
C LEU A 866 -123.85 -22.33 18.35
N TYR A 867 -122.77 -21.71 17.91
CA TYR A 867 -121.61 -22.40 17.35
C TYR A 867 -120.92 -23.29 18.40
N LEU A 868 -120.68 -22.77 19.61
CA LEU A 868 -120.12 -23.54 20.72
C LEU A 868 -121.04 -24.69 21.15
N MET A 869 -122.36 -24.50 21.19
CA MET A 869 -123.31 -25.58 21.48
C MET A 869 -123.27 -26.69 20.42
N ALA A 870 -123.20 -26.34 19.13
CA ALA A 870 -123.05 -27.32 18.05
C ALA A 870 -121.73 -28.10 18.15
N LEU A 871 -120.64 -27.42 18.50
CA LEU A 871 -119.35 -28.07 18.77
C LEU A 871 -119.38 -28.95 20.04
N GLN A 872 -120.11 -28.52 21.08
CA GLN A 872 -120.24 -29.28 22.31
C GLN A 872 -120.98 -30.60 22.10
N GLU A 873 -121.97 -30.68 21.20
CA GLU A 873 -122.63 -31.95 20.85
C GLU A 873 -121.67 -32.95 20.18
N LEU A 874 -120.65 -32.47 19.46
CA LEU A 874 -119.65 -33.32 18.79
C LEU A 874 -118.52 -33.79 19.72
N ASN A 875 -118.35 -33.13 20.88
CA ASN A 875 -117.27 -33.41 21.83
C ASN A 875 -117.82 -34.02 23.12
N ARG A 876 -117.59 -35.33 23.36
CA ARG A 876 -117.93 -35.99 24.63
C ARG A 876 -116.90 -35.66 25.71
N CYS A 877 -117.30 -34.88 26.73
CA CYS A 877 -116.50 -34.61 27.93
C CYS A 877 -117.25 -35.07 29.20
N PRO A 878 -116.58 -35.34 30.34
CA PRO A 878 -117.24 -35.89 31.54
C PRO A 878 -118.14 -34.87 32.25
N PHE A 879 -117.75 -33.59 32.29
CA PHE A 879 -118.58 -32.49 32.79
C PHE A 879 -118.24 -31.20 32.05
N ARG A 880 -119.14 -30.21 32.08
CA ARG A 880 -118.96 -28.86 31.52
C ARG A 880 -119.21 -27.78 32.56
N VAL A 881 -118.44 -26.70 32.50
CA VAL A 881 -118.61 -25.52 33.36
C VAL A 881 -118.84 -24.30 32.47
N VAL A 882 -119.95 -23.61 32.70
CA VAL A 882 -120.38 -22.43 31.96
C VAL A 882 -120.58 -21.30 32.96
N ASP A 883 -119.70 -20.29 32.93
CA ASP A 883 -119.69 -19.17 33.89
C ASP A 883 -120.21 -17.88 33.26
N GLU A 884 -121.29 -17.32 33.83
CA GLU A 884 -121.86 -16.00 33.53
C GLU A 884 -122.18 -15.73 32.04
N ILE A 885 -122.46 -16.78 31.27
CA ILE A 885 -122.71 -16.68 29.83
C ILE A 885 -123.96 -15.86 29.47
N ASN A 886 -124.87 -15.70 30.42
CA ASN A 886 -126.14 -15.00 30.22
C ASN A 886 -126.03 -13.47 30.41
N GLN A 887 -124.82 -12.92 30.54
CA GLN A 887 -124.58 -11.48 30.64
C GLN A 887 -124.39 -10.83 29.26
N GLY A 888 -124.97 -9.64 29.06
CA GLY A 888 -124.85 -8.88 27.80
C GLY A 888 -125.86 -9.24 26.70
N MET A 889 -126.76 -10.20 26.96
CA MET A 889 -127.91 -10.51 26.10
C MET A 889 -129.18 -9.80 26.58
N ASP A 890 -130.10 -9.55 25.65
CA ASP A 890 -131.45 -9.11 25.94
C ASP A 890 -132.29 -10.27 26.54
N PRO A 891 -133.35 -9.97 27.32
CA PRO A 891 -134.09 -11.00 28.07
C PRO A 891 -134.67 -12.14 27.21
N ILE A 892 -134.97 -11.90 25.94
CA ILE A 892 -135.54 -12.90 25.02
C ILE A 892 -134.47 -13.92 24.62
N ASN A 893 -133.31 -13.45 24.16
CA ASN A 893 -132.20 -14.33 23.81
C ASN A 893 -131.60 -15.02 25.04
N GLU A 894 -131.55 -14.33 26.19
CA GLU A 894 -131.13 -14.91 27.47
C GLU A 894 -131.99 -16.13 27.84
N ARG A 895 -133.32 -16.03 27.68
CA ARG A 895 -134.26 -17.13 27.93
C ARG A 895 -134.12 -18.28 26.94
N ARG A 896 -133.94 -18.00 25.65
CA ARG A 896 -133.73 -19.04 24.61
C ARG A 896 -132.44 -19.81 24.81
N VAL A 897 -131.34 -19.12 25.11
CA VAL A 897 -130.06 -19.76 25.41
C VAL A 897 -130.19 -20.62 26.66
N PHE A 898 -130.87 -20.14 27.71
CA PHE A 898 -131.14 -20.94 28.90
C PHE A 898 -131.95 -22.21 28.59
N GLU A 899 -133.05 -22.11 27.85
CA GLU A 899 -133.87 -23.26 27.44
C GLU A 899 -133.04 -24.27 26.62
N MET A 900 -132.20 -23.80 25.70
CA MET A 900 -131.28 -24.67 24.95
C MET A 900 -130.24 -25.36 25.83
N VAL A 901 -129.67 -24.66 26.83
CA VAL A 901 -128.75 -25.27 27.81
C VAL A 901 -129.47 -26.34 28.63
N VAL A 902 -130.66 -26.05 29.17
CA VAL A 902 -131.44 -27.02 29.95
C VAL A 902 -131.81 -28.23 29.10
N ASN A 903 -132.33 -28.01 27.88
CA ASN A 903 -132.68 -29.10 26.97
C ASN A 903 -131.46 -29.94 26.57
N THR A 904 -130.29 -29.33 26.41
CA THR A 904 -129.07 -30.05 26.04
C THR A 904 -128.46 -30.78 27.23
N ALA A 905 -128.48 -30.19 28.43
CA ALA A 905 -127.91 -30.76 29.64
C ALA A 905 -128.79 -31.87 30.25
N CYS A 906 -130.11 -31.80 30.08
CA CYS A 906 -131.06 -32.75 30.65
C CYS A 906 -131.49 -33.91 29.71
N LYS A 907 -130.97 -33.99 28.48
CA LYS A 907 -131.12 -35.17 27.59
C LYS A 907 -130.55 -36.44 28.24
N GLU A 908 -130.97 -37.61 27.79
CA GLU A 908 -130.39 -38.86 28.27
C GLU A 908 -128.93 -39.01 27.78
N ASN A 909 -128.07 -39.56 28.65
CA ASN A 909 -126.65 -39.82 28.34
C ASN A 909 -125.75 -38.58 28.14
N THR A 910 -126.06 -37.46 28.79
CA THR A 910 -125.29 -36.21 28.75
C THR A 910 -124.28 -36.08 29.90
N SER A 911 -123.25 -35.26 29.67
CA SER A 911 -122.25 -34.86 30.67
C SER A 911 -122.88 -34.10 31.85
N GLN A 912 -122.23 -34.09 33.01
CA GLN A 912 -122.62 -33.22 34.13
C GLN A 912 -122.41 -31.74 33.74
N TYR A 913 -123.36 -30.84 34.01
CA TYR A 913 -123.24 -29.42 33.70
C TYR A 913 -123.16 -28.58 34.98
N PHE A 914 -122.29 -27.59 35.01
CA PHE A 914 -122.25 -26.53 36.01
C PHE A 914 -122.58 -25.21 35.31
N PHE A 915 -123.78 -24.70 35.55
CA PHE A 915 -124.25 -23.43 35.00
C PHE A 915 -124.27 -22.39 36.10
N ILE A 916 -123.49 -21.33 35.93
CA ILE A 916 -123.24 -20.35 37.00
C ILE A 916 -123.78 -19.01 36.53
N THR A 917 -124.68 -18.44 37.33
CA THR A 917 -125.33 -17.19 36.96
C THR A 917 -125.57 -16.29 38.17
N PRO A 918 -125.39 -14.96 38.03
CA PRO A 918 -125.75 -14.04 39.09
C PRO A 918 -127.23 -13.66 39.10
N LYS A 919 -127.96 -13.92 38.02
CA LYS A 919 -129.36 -13.55 37.86
C LYS A 919 -130.27 -14.74 38.13
N LEU A 920 -131.21 -14.58 39.05
CA LEU A 920 -132.33 -15.51 39.19
C LEU A 920 -133.44 -15.09 38.22
N LEU A 921 -133.49 -15.71 37.04
CA LEU A 921 -134.58 -15.47 36.09
C LEU A 921 -135.89 -16.05 36.66
N GLN A 922 -136.96 -15.26 36.64
CA GLN A 922 -138.28 -15.68 37.10
C GLN A 922 -138.98 -16.55 36.05
N ASN A 923 -139.78 -17.53 36.48
CA ASN A 923 -140.58 -18.42 35.62
C ASN A 923 -139.76 -19.22 34.58
N LEU A 924 -138.61 -19.75 35.01
CA LEU A 924 -137.82 -20.68 34.20
C LEU A 924 -138.40 -22.12 34.26
N PRO A 925 -138.25 -22.92 33.19
CA PRO A 925 -138.52 -24.34 33.25
C PRO A 925 -137.45 -25.05 34.11
N TYR A 926 -137.89 -25.69 35.19
CA TYR A 926 -137.04 -26.51 36.05
C TYR A 926 -137.26 -28.00 35.73
N SER A 927 -136.17 -28.74 35.53
CA SER A 927 -136.19 -30.20 35.34
C SER A 927 -135.93 -30.93 36.66
N GLU A 928 -136.48 -32.13 36.85
CA GLU A 928 -136.19 -32.97 38.03
C GLU A 928 -134.71 -33.35 38.15
N LYS A 929 -133.99 -33.37 37.01
CA LYS A 929 -132.54 -33.65 36.94
C LYS A 929 -131.68 -32.41 37.23
N MET A 930 -132.26 -31.33 37.76
CA MET A 930 -131.58 -30.07 38.03
C MET A 930 -131.34 -29.86 39.53
N THR A 931 -130.09 -29.63 39.92
CA THR A 931 -129.71 -29.27 41.28
C THR A 931 -129.40 -27.78 41.35
N VAL A 932 -130.09 -27.04 42.21
CA VAL A 932 -129.85 -25.59 42.40
C VAL A 932 -129.08 -25.35 43.69
N LEU A 933 -127.94 -24.68 43.57
CA LEU A 933 -126.99 -24.40 44.64
C LEU A 933 -126.93 -22.88 44.88
N PHE A 934 -127.32 -22.43 46.06
CA PHE A 934 -127.28 -21.00 46.41
C PHE A 934 -126.00 -20.66 47.16
N VAL A 935 -125.21 -19.75 46.60
CA VAL A 935 -123.98 -19.22 47.22
C VAL A 935 -124.30 -17.91 47.90
N TYR A 936 -124.34 -17.94 49.23
CA TYR A 936 -124.55 -16.79 50.08
C TYR A 936 -123.31 -16.60 50.98
N ASN A 937 -122.87 -15.36 51.15
CA ASN A 937 -121.74 -15.02 52.03
C ASN A 937 -122.11 -13.74 52.79
N GLY A 938 -122.15 -13.80 54.12
CA GLY A 938 -122.54 -12.67 54.97
C GLY A 938 -122.11 -12.84 56.43
N PRO A 939 -121.98 -11.73 57.20
CA PRO A 939 -121.39 -11.73 58.55
C PRO A 939 -122.17 -12.54 59.59
N HIS A 940 -123.45 -12.84 59.36
CA HIS A 940 -124.31 -13.64 60.25
C HIS A 940 -124.65 -15.03 59.68
N MET A 941 -123.79 -15.57 58.81
CA MET A 941 -124.03 -16.86 58.16
C MET A 941 -123.96 -18.02 59.18
N LEU A 942 -125.01 -18.83 59.22
CA LEU A 942 -125.05 -20.04 60.04
C LEU A 942 -124.03 -21.06 59.51
N GLU A 943 -123.32 -21.73 60.42
CA GLU A 943 -122.50 -22.89 60.06
C GLU A 943 -123.38 -23.95 59.35
N PRO A 944 -122.88 -24.62 58.30
CA PRO A 944 -123.66 -25.58 57.50
C PRO A 944 -124.39 -26.64 58.35
N ASN A 945 -123.74 -27.10 59.42
CA ASN A 945 -124.27 -28.12 60.33
C ASN A 945 -125.46 -27.64 61.18
N ARG A 946 -125.68 -26.32 61.27
CA ARG A 946 -126.81 -25.71 61.99
C ARG A 946 -127.98 -25.36 61.07
N TRP A 947 -127.81 -25.46 59.74
CA TRP A 947 -128.88 -25.22 58.78
C TRP A 947 -129.81 -26.43 58.65
N ASN A 948 -131.11 -26.22 58.83
CA ASN A 948 -132.11 -27.26 58.68
C ASN A 948 -133.21 -26.82 57.70
N LEU A 949 -133.18 -27.37 56.48
CA LEU A 949 -134.14 -27.05 55.42
C LEU A 949 -135.58 -27.34 55.85
N LYS A 950 -135.84 -28.43 56.58
CA LYS A 950 -137.19 -28.75 57.08
C LYS A 950 -137.66 -27.71 58.10
N ALA A 951 -136.78 -27.24 58.99
CA ALA A 951 -137.10 -26.18 59.94
C ALA A 951 -137.34 -24.83 59.23
N PHE A 952 -136.55 -24.50 58.21
CA PHE A 952 -136.75 -23.32 57.39
C PHE A 952 -138.07 -23.37 56.61
N GLN A 953 -138.37 -24.48 55.93
CA GLN A 953 -139.64 -24.69 55.23
C GLN A 953 -140.82 -24.63 56.19
N ARG A 954 -140.71 -25.19 57.41
CA ARG A 954 -141.74 -25.07 58.46
C ARG A 954 -141.92 -23.62 58.92
N ARG A 955 -140.83 -22.87 59.17
CA ARG A 955 -140.89 -21.44 59.52
C ARG A 955 -141.48 -20.62 58.39
N ARG A 956 -141.04 -20.83 57.14
CA ARG A 956 -141.58 -20.16 55.96
C ARG A 956 -143.06 -20.44 55.82
N ARG A 957 -143.51 -21.71 55.90
CA ARG A 957 -144.95 -22.07 55.89
C ARG A 957 -145.74 -21.42 57.04
N ARG A 958 -145.13 -21.22 58.23
CA ARG A 958 -145.76 -20.46 59.34
C ARG A 958 -145.84 -18.97 59.04
N ILE A 959 -144.82 -18.39 58.40
CA ILE A 959 -144.80 -16.97 57.97
C ILE A 959 -145.82 -16.74 56.84
N THR A 960 -146.03 -17.70 55.93
CA THR A 960 -147.04 -17.58 54.87
C THR A 960 -148.49 -17.72 55.35
N PHE A 961 -148.76 -18.16 56.59
CA PHE A 961 -150.12 -18.21 57.16
C PHE A 961 -150.52 -16.95 57.92
N THR A 962 -149.63 -15.96 58.04
CA THR A 962 -149.90 -14.66 58.66
C THR A 962 -149.37 -13.54 57.76
N GLN A 963 -150.01 -13.33 56.61
CA GLN A 963 -150.21 -12.00 56.05
C GLN A 963 -151.49 -11.96 55.18
N PRO A 964 -152.19 -10.81 55.15
CA PRO A 964 -153.60 -10.70 54.82
C PRO A 964 -153.83 -10.53 53.32
N SER A 965 -155.05 -10.84 52.89
CA SER A 965 -155.61 -10.56 51.57
C SER A 965 -155.33 -9.14 51.08
N GLN A 966 -154.65 -9.03 49.93
CA GLN A 966 -154.90 -8.04 48.88
C GLN A 966 -154.31 -8.54 47.55
#